data_AF-A0AA92WL81-F1
#
_entry.id   AF-A0AA92WL81-F1
#
_cell.length_a   1.000
_cell.length_b   1.000
_cell.length_c   1.000
_cell.angle_alpha   90.00
_cell.angle_beta   90.00
_cell.angle_gamma   90.00
#
_symmetry.space_group_name_H-M   'P 1'
#
loop_
_entity.id
_entity.type
_entity.pdbx_description
1 polymer ?
#
loop_
_entity_poly.entity_id
_entity_poly.type
_entity_poly.pdbx_seq_one_letter_code
_entity_poly.pdbx_strand_id
1 'polypeptide(L)'
;MDIKEFAQKFLDNINVAVDMCNTDYDQELANAILEYLEDNGEVNNPEICSFQKTRARITAYDYNDEAESLDLFYLVKADSMLGKVNNSKIQQGFNYLVSFYREAMNGTLLKSANVEKNDEIVEVAKLVQSTKGAINQLCIYIITDGLTDPTCVPDSVESSEDDFIIEYNVWDMQRVFQQHNIRAGKEKVEIDFPTEYNTELQCLKMSEENPYVDAYMAIIPGTTLAKIYRKYQQVLLEKNVRTFLQFKGKVNKGIRKTLREEPDMFFSYNNGISTTAKDIEIKEEDGGLYITRLYDWQIVNGGQTTASIAASLSDREVDMHKVYVPMKISVIRDVENCDEIVKAISTSANSQTAIKNSDFSANEPYLIDLEKFSRSEWVPNGKNKPYCKWYFERTRGQYLDQLAQLSGYNEKSFKIEYPKNQKITKTDIAKYEASWNMQPYNVCRGAEKNYSLFVADIKRERPMVTASYYKHIIAKGILFDTIDSIVKSKKLGGYKANMNTYLMACVSLLSDKGLDLTYIWENQMVQQEVIDKIEELLPMVWNHLTGANSASSQSSNVGEWSKKPECWNRLKLKLGEYEKFGSELMQSETNEDGSYLNEAQQNRIKEAEAIDSNYWFGLANWAKSRDLLSPLERKAAFNFGTMRSRNRAFKTLKQAQFALKIVEKAEELGYQG
;
A
#
# COMPACT_ATOMS: atom_id res chain seq x y z
N MET A 1 16.96 -41.51 17.03
CA MET A 1 16.57 -42.06 15.72
C MET A 1 17.62 -41.60 14.76
N ASP A 2 18.34 -42.51 14.12
CA ASP A 2 19.26 -42.15 13.06
C ASP A 2 18.49 -41.95 11.73
N ILE A 3 19.18 -41.47 10.69
CA ILE A 3 18.55 -41.22 9.38
C ILE A 3 17.95 -42.49 8.75
N LYS A 4 18.51 -43.67 9.05
CA LYS A 4 18.05 -44.93 8.46
C LYS A 4 16.73 -45.38 9.09
N GLU A 5 16.64 -45.32 10.42
CA GLU A 5 15.41 -45.55 11.15
C GLU A 5 14.32 -44.53 10.77
N PHE A 6 14.71 -43.27 10.54
CA PHE A 6 13.80 -42.23 10.08
C PHE A 6 13.28 -42.53 8.68
N ALA A 7 14.16 -42.79 7.71
CA ALA A 7 13.77 -43.08 6.33
C ALA A 7 12.85 -44.31 6.26
N GLN A 8 13.13 -45.36 7.05
CA GLN A 8 12.23 -46.51 7.14
C GLN A 8 10.84 -46.11 7.63
N LYS A 9 10.74 -45.39 8.76
CA LYS A 9 9.46 -44.95 9.29
C LYS A 9 8.72 -44.00 8.34
N PHE A 10 9.45 -43.12 7.67
CA PHE A 10 8.90 -42.18 6.70
C PHE A 10 8.27 -42.93 5.52
N LEU A 11 8.98 -43.90 4.93
CA LEU A 11 8.45 -44.72 3.83
C LEU A 11 7.33 -45.67 4.29
N ASP A 12 7.40 -46.22 5.50
CA ASP A 12 6.33 -47.05 6.08
C ASP A 12 5.04 -46.25 6.24
N ASN A 13 5.13 -45.01 6.72
CA ASN A 13 3.97 -44.11 6.84
C ASN A 13 3.34 -43.80 5.47
N ILE A 14 4.17 -43.62 4.42
CA ILE A 14 3.67 -43.43 3.05
C ILE A 14 2.92 -44.68 2.57
N ASN A 15 3.45 -45.88 2.79
CA ASN A 15 2.76 -47.12 2.43
C ASN A 15 1.40 -47.25 3.14
N VAL A 16 1.34 -46.89 4.43
CA VAL A 16 0.09 -46.86 5.20
C VAL A 16 -0.90 -45.84 4.60
N ALA A 17 -0.45 -44.64 4.23
CA ALA A 17 -1.30 -43.63 3.61
C ALA A 17 -1.85 -44.10 2.26
N VAL A 18 -1.02 -44.70 1.41
CA VAL A 18 -1.41 -45.30 0.13
C VAL A 18 -2.50 -46.36 0.33
N ASP A 19 -2.31 -47.27 1.29
CA ASP A 19 -3.27 -48.33 1.58
C ASP A 19 -4.60 -47.78 2.13
N MET A 20 -4.56 -46.71 2.94
CA MET A 20 -5.75 -46.11 3.55
C MET A 20 -6.56 -45.24 2.58
N CYS A 21 -5.89 -44.45 1.75
CA CYS A 21 -6.50 -43.47 0.87
C CYS A 21 -6.69 -43.98 -0.57
N ASN A 22 -6.11 -45.14 -0.90
CA ASN A 22 -6.10 -45.73 -2.25
C ASN A 22 -5.59 -44.72 -3.31
N THR A 23 -4.52 -44.01 -2.95
CA THR A 23 -3.85 -42.97 -3.73
C THR A 23 -2.58 -43.51 -4.39
N ASP A 24 -1.99 -42.74 -5.32
CA ASP A 24 -0.74 -43.10 -5.96
C ASP A 24 0.46 -42.90 -5.02
N TYR A 25 1.37 -43.88 -4.97
CA TYR A 25 2.53 -43.85 -4.07
C TYR A 25 3.44 -42.64 -4.32
N ASP A 26 3.65 -42.26 -5.57
CA ASP A 26 4.52 -41.15 -5.91
C ASP A 26 3.89 -39.81 -5.49
N GLN A 27 2.56 -39.71 -5.51
CA GLN A 27 1.83 -38.55 -4.98
C GLN A 27 1.93 -38.46 -3.45
N GLU A 28 1.75 -39.56 -2.72
CA GLU A 28 1.88 -39.56 -1.26
C GLU A 28 3.31 -39.27 -0.80
N LEU A 29 4.31 -39.81 -1.50
CA LEU A 29 5.71 -39.48 -1.23
C LEU A 29 5.99 -38.00 -1.48
N ALA A 30 5.49 -37.43 -2.58
CA ALA A 30 5.64 -36.01 -2.87
C ALA A 30 4.95 -35.15 -1.81
N ASN A 31 3.70 -35.45 -1.45
CA ASN A 31 2.95 -34.76 -0.40
C ASN A 31 3.69 -34.77 0.93
N ALA A 32 4.15 -35.94 1.37
CA ALA A 32 4.86 -36.07 2.64
C ALA A 32 6.15 -35.23 2.69
N ILE A 33 6.85 -35.04 1.57
CA ILE A 33 8.00 -34.12 1.50
C ILE A 33 7.52 -32.66 1.49
N LEU A 34 6.50 -32.33 0.69
CA LEU A 34 5.93 -30.98 0.57
C LEU A 34 5.39 -30.45 1.90
N GLU A 35 4.82 -31.31 2.75
CA GLU A 35 4.42 -30.93 4.12
C GLU A 35 5.60 -30.38 4.94
N TYR A 36 6.81 -30.94 4.80
CA TYR A 36 7.99 -30.37 5.46
C TYR A 36 8.45 -29.04 4.83
N LEU A 37 8.20 -28.82 3.54
CA LEU A 37 8.50 -27.53 2.92
C LEU A 37 7.51 -26.45 3.39
N GLU A 38 6.22 -26.81 3.47
CA GLU A 38 5.13 -25.93 3.91
C GLU A 38 5.25 -25.60 5.39
N ASP A 39 5.52 -26.61 6.24
CA ASP A 39 5.76 -26.43 7.68
C ASP A 39 7.00 -25.54 7.94
N ASN A 40 7.98 -25.54 7.05
CA ASN A 40 9.13 -24.63 7.09
C ASN A 40 8.88 -23.30 6.37
N GLY A 41 7.69 -23.12 5.80
CA GLY A 41 7.26 -22.06 4.89
C GLY A 41 8.30 -21.62 3.87
N GLU A 42 9.03 -22.59 3.32
CA GLU A 42 9.71 -22.41 2.03
C GLU A 42 8.68 -22.26 0.90
N VAL A 43 7.50 -22.86 1.09
CA VAL A 43 6.34 -22.83 0.18
C VAL A 43 5.10 -22.43 0.97
N ASN A 44 4.07 -21.91 0.31
CA ASN A 44 2.86 -21.37 0.90
C ASN A 44 1.70 -22.37 0.94
N ASN A 45 1.36 -23.00 -0.19
CA ASN A 45 0.29 -24.00 -0.26
C ASN A 45 0.49 -24.89 -1.51
N PRO A 46 1.47 -25.80 -1.48
CA PRO A 46 1.81 -26.60 -2.64
C PRO A 46 0.69 -27.58 -3.00
N GLU A 47 0.35 -27.65 -4.30
CA GLU A 47 -0.69 -28.54 -4.83
C GLU A 47 -0.08 -29.58 -5.76
N ILE A 48 -0.49 -30.85 -5.57
CA ILE A 48 -0.09 -31.94 -6.47
C ILE A 48 -0.73 -31.72 -7.84
N CYS A 49 0.09 -31.74 -8.88
CA CYS A 49 -0.35 -31.79 -10.27
C CYS A 49 0.68 -32.57 -11.07
N SER A 50 0.38 -33.84 -11.34
CA SER A 50 1.28 -34.73 -12.08
C SER A 50 1.07 -34.59 -13.58
N PHE A 51 2.14 -34.23 -14.30
CA PHE A 51 2.14 -34.20 -15.76
C PHE A 51 3.47 -34.70 -16.32
N GLN A 52 3.39 -35.51 -17.38
CA GLN A 52 4.56 -36.08 -18.03
C GLN A 52 4.45 -36.05 -19.55
N LYS A 53 5.41 -35.36 -20.16
CA LYS A 53 5.73 -35.35 -21.59
C LYS A 53 7.22 -35.66 -21.76
N THR A 54 7.66 -35.98 -22.97
CA THR A 54 9.06 -36.36 -23.28
C THR A 54 10.10 -35.41 -22.68
N ARG A 55 9.84 -34.09 -22.70
CA ARG A 55 10.78 -33.06 -22.24
C ARG A 55 10.22 -32.15 -21.14
N ALA A 56 8.97 -32.30 -20.74
CA ALA A 56 8.32 -31.43 -19.75
C ALA A 56 7.61 -32.31 -18.72
N ARG A 57 7.95 -32.14 -17.45
CA ARG A 57 7.38 -32.92 -16.34
C ARG A 57 7.21 -32.04 -15.11
N ILE A 58 6.19 -32.32 -14.32
CA ILE A 58 5.90 -31.67 -13.04
C ILE A 58 5.18 -32.68 -12.14
N THR A 59 5.41 -32.55 -10.83
CA THR A 59 4.75 -33.34 -9.78
C THR A 59 3.83 -32.47 -8.94
N ALA A 60 4.23 -31.24 -8.64
CA ALA A 60 3.47 -30.29 -7.86
C ALA A 60 3.83 -28.85 -8.27
N TYR A 61 3.03 -27.88 -7.82
CA TYR A 61 3.28 -26.46 -8.01
C TYR A 61 2.79 -25.66 -6.80
N ASP A 62 3.31 -24.44 -6.64
CA ASP A 62 2.77 -23.44 -5.71
C ASP A 62 2.89 -22.05 -6.35
N TYR A 63 1.87 -21.21 -6.18
CA TYR A 63 1.91 -19.81 -6.62
C TYR A 63 1.63 -18.89 -5.45
N ASN A 64 2.57 -18.00 -5.18
CA ASN A 64 2.49 -17.04 -4.10
C ASN A 64 2.46 -15.61 -4.64
N ASP A 65 1.25 -15.12 -4.91
CA ASP A 65 0.99 -13.76 -5.45
C ASP A 65 1.72 -12.66 -4.67
N GLU A 66 1.70 -12.81 -3.35
CA GLU A 66 2.19 -11.78 -2.46
C GLU A 66 3.73 -11.88 -2.23
N ALA A 67 4.36 -13.06 -2.45
CA ALA A 67 5.82 -13.21 -2.54
C ALA A 67 6.35 -12.97 -3.96
N GLU A 68 5.45 -12.79 -4.93
CA GLU A 68 5.75 -12.68 -6.36
C GLU A 68 6.61 -13.87 -6.81
N SER A 69 6.27 -15.09 -6.36
CA SER A 69 7.01 -16.32 -6.67
C SER A 69 6.11 -17.42 -7.24
N LEU A 70 6.69 -18.22 -8.13
CA LEU A 70 6.12 -19.45 -8.65
C LEU A 70 7.10 -20.59 -8.37
N ASP A 71 6.63 -21.65 -7.72
CA ASP A 71 7.43 -22.79 -7.33
C ASP A 71 6.96 -24.04 -8.08
N LEU A 72 7.89 -24.75 -8.73
CA LEU A 72 7.59 -25.95 -9.51
C LEU A 72 8.41 -27.13 -8.98
N PHE A 73 7.77 -28.28 -8.79
CA PHE A 73 8.38 -29.44 -8.13
C PHE A 73 8.41 -30.66 -9.05
N TYR A 74 9.51 -31.42 -8.99
CA TYR A 74 9.61 -32.72 -9.63
C TYR A 74 10.20 -33.76 -8.68
N LEU A 75 9.47 -34.87 -8.51
CA LEU A 75 9.92 -36.01 -7.71
C LEU A 75 10.89 -36.88 -8.50
N VAL A 76 12.07 -37.12 -7.91
CA VAL A 76 13.05 -38.08 -8.41
C VAL A 76 13.19 -39.20 -7.39
N LYS A 77 12.83 -40.43 -7.76
CA LYS A 77 12.94 -41.59 -6.88
C LYS A 77 14.34 -42.17 -6.85
N ALA A 78 14.79 -42.56 -5.65
CA ALA A 78 15.99 -43.34 -5.47
C ALA A 78 15.78 -44.79 -5.90
N ASP A 79 16.85 -45.44 -6.36
CA ASP A 79 16.77 -46.86 -6.77
C ASP A 79 16.75 -47.82 -5.55
N SER A 80 17.08 -47.30 -4.36
CA SER A 80 17.03 -47.99 -3.07
C SER A 80 16.84 -47.00 -1.93
N MET A 81 16.37 -47.44 -0.75
CA MET A 81 16.28 -46.60 0.46
C MET A 81 17.62 -45.91 0.76
N LEU A 82 17.60 -44.58 0.91
CA LEU A 82 18.79 -43.75 1.10
C LEU A 82 19.87 -43.93 0.00
N GLY A 83 19.48 -44.43 -1.18
CA GLY A 83 20.37 -44.56 -2.32
C GLY A 83 20.83 -43.19 -2.81
N LYS A 84 22.09 -43.09 -3.25
CA LYS A 84 22.61 -41.86 -3.85
C LYS A 84 21.96 -41.64 -5.22
N VAL A 85 21.26 -40.52 -5.38
CA VAL A 85 20.70 -40.09 -6.66
C VAL A 85 21.81 -39.44 -7.49
N ASN A 86 21.96 -39.88 -8.73
CA ASN A 86 23.01 -39.37 -9.62
C ASN A 86 22.72 -37.91 -10.03
N ASN A 87 23.74 -37.04 -10.00
CA ASN A 87 23.65 -35.64 -10.42
C ASN A 87 23.06 -35.48 -11.84
N SER A 88 23.27 -36.45 -12.74
CA SER A 88 22.66 -36.42 -14.08
C SER A 88 21.14 -36.56 -14.05
N LYS A 89 20.59 -37.38 -13.14
CA LYS A 89 19.14 -37.51 -12.91
C LYS A 89 18.57 -36.21 -12.34
N ILE A 90 19.28 -35.58 -11.39
CA ILE A 90 18.88 -34.29 -10.79
C ILE A 90 18.86 -33.18 -11.86
N GLN A 91 19.93 -33.04 -12.64
CA GLN A 91 20.00 -32.05 -13.72
C GLN A 91 18.93 -32.27 -14.78
N GLN A 92 18.63 -33.54 -15.10
CA GLN A 92 17.53 -33.86 -15.99
C GLN A 92 16.17 -33.44 -15.42
N GLY A 93 15.95 -33.61 -14.12
CA GLY A 93 14.76 -33.12 -13.40
C GLY A 93 14.60 -31.61 -13.53
N PHE A 94 15.66 -30.83 -13.28
CA PHE A 94 15.63 -29.38 -13.46
C PHE A 94 15.27 -28.99 -14.89
N ASN A 95 15.86 -29.67 -15.88
CA ASN A 95 15.56 -29.43 -17.30
C ASN A 95 14.10 -29.72 -17.66
N TYR A 96 13.47 -30.71 -17.03
CA TYR A 96 12.06 -31.02 -17.23
C TYR A 96 11.14 -29.90 -16.73
N LEU A 97 11.41 -29.35 -15.55
CA LEU A 97 10.61 -28.27 -14.97
C LEU A 97 10.79 -26.95 -15.73
N VAL A 98 12.01 -26.61 -16.14
CA VAL A 98 12.28 -25.43 -16.97
C VAL A 98 11.58 -25.54 -18.33
N SER A 99 11.61 -26.73 -18.94
CA SER A 99 10.92 -26.98 -20.20
C SER A 99 9.40 -26.95 -20.03
N PHE A 100 8.86 -27.45 -18.91
CA PHE A 100 7.45 -27.33 -18.55
C PHE A 100 7.02 -25.86 -18.47
N TYR A 101 7.74 -25.04 -17.69
CA TYR A 101 7.48 -23.61 -17.55
C TYR A 101 7.47 -22.89 -18.90
N ARG A 102 8.51 -23.09 -19.73
CA ARG A 102 8.63 -22.46 -21.06
C ARG A 102 7.51 -22.88 -22.00
N GLU A 103 7.16 -24.16 -22.03
CA GLU A 103 6.07 -24.64 -22.88
C GLU A 103 4.69 -24.15 -22.40
N ALA A 104 4.49 -24.04 -21.09
CA ALA A 104 3.27 -23.49 -20.48
C ALA A 104 3.14 -22.00 -20.83
N MET A 105 4.17 -21.20 -20.59
CA MET A 105 4.22 -19.76 -20.92
C MET A 105 3.93 -19.46 -22.40
N ASN A 106 4.49 -20.26 -23.31
CA ASN A 106 4.28 -20.08 -24.75
C ASN A 106 2.97 -20.68 -25.27
N GLY A 107 2.15 -21.28 -24.39
CA GLY A 107 0.92 -21.96 -24.76
C GLY A 107 1.14 -23.11 -25.75
N THR A 108 2.31 -23.74 -25.71
CA THR A 108 2.69 -24.89 -26.56
C THR A 108 2.65 -26.23 -25.83
N LEU A 109 2.58 -26.22 -24.50
CA LEU A 109 2.56 -27.40 -23.63
C LEU A 109 1.55 -28.45 -24.12
N LEU A 110 0.32 -28.00 -24.41
CA LEU A 110 -0.82 -28.83 -24.80
C LEU A 110 -1.04 -28.91 -26.33
N LYS A 111 -0.17 -28.30 -27.16
CA LYS A 111 -0.33 -28.25 -28.63
C LYS A 111 0.24 -29.47 -29.36
N SER A 112 1.15 -30.24 -28.74
CA SER A 112 1.87 -31.34 -29.37
C SER A 112 1.63 -32.69 -28.66
N ALA A 113 0.82 -33.53 -29.33
CA ALA A 113 0.63 -34.99 -29.24
C ALA A 113 0.13 -35.64 -27.93
N ASN A 114 -1.00 -36.35 -28.04
CA ASN A 114 -1.46 -37.47 -27.19
C ASN A 114 -1.39 -37.33 -25.66
N VAL A 115 -1.59 -36.12 -25.13
CA VAL A 115 -1.77 -35.94 -23.68
C VAL A 115 -3.27 -35.97 -23.38
N GLU A 116 -3.68 -36.84 -22.45
CA GLU A 116 -4.99 -36.73 -21.82
C GLU A 116 -5.08 -35.35 -21.15
N LYS A 117 -5.94 -34.49 -21.68
CA LYS A 117 -6.21 -33.20 -21.07
C LYS A 117 -7.03 -33.46 -19.81
N ASN A 118 -6.38 -33.55 -18.65
CA ASN A 118 -7.08 -33.39 -17.38
C ASN A 118 -7.39 -31.90 -17.18
N ASP A 119 -8.51 -31.57 -16.55
CA ASP A 119 -8.92 -30.17 -16.30
C ASP A 119 -7.88 -29.45 -15.44
N GLU A 120 -7.24 -30.15 -14.49
CA GLU A 120 -6.23 -29.60 -13.58
C GLU A 120 -4.99 -29.06 -14.30
N ILE A 121 -4.38 -29.84 -15.21
CA ILE A 121 -3.16 -29.38 -15.90
C ILE A 121 -3.42 -28.21 -16.86
N VAL A 122 -4.66 -28.09 -17.35
CA VAL A 122 -5.09 -26.93 -18.16
C VAL A 122 -5.13 -25.68 -17.28
N GLU A 123 -5.64 -25.77 -16.06
CA GLU A 123 -5.66 -24.66 -15.11
C GLU A 123 -4.26 -24.29 -14.64
N VAL A 124 -3.38 -25.26 -14.34
CA VAL A 124 -1.96 -24.99 -14.00
C VAL A 124 -1.24 -24.29 -15.16
N ALA A 125 -1.45 -24.73 -16.40
CA ALA A 125 -0.84 -24.06 -17.55
C ALA A 125 -1.33 -22.61 -17.72
N LYS A 126 -2.62 -22.33 -17.46
CA LYS A 126 -3.17 -20.95 -17.47
C LYS A 126 -2.63 -20.11 -16.31
N LEU A 127 -2.47 -20.70 -15.13
CA LEU A 127 -1.86 -20.04 -13.98
C LEU A 127 -0.41 -19.64 -14.28
N VAL A 128 0.40 -20.57 -14.79
CA VAL A 128 1.78 -20.26 -15.21
C VAL A 128 1.78 -19.10 -16.22
N GLN A 129 0.88 -19.10 -17.21
CA GLN A 129 0.76 -17.98 -18.15
C GLN A 129 0.36 -16.66 -17.50
N SER A 130 -0.51 -16.67 -16.49
CA SER A 130 -0.94 -15.45 -15.80
C SER A 130 0.16 -14.86 -14.91
N THR A 131 1.17 -15.64 -14.54
CA THR A 131 2.34 -15.15 -13.76
C THR A 131 3.26 -14.20 -14.54
N LYS A 132 3.05 -14.03 -15.85
CA LYS A 132 3.92 -13.20 -16.70
C LYS A 132 3.95 -11.74 -16.22
N GLY A 133 5.14 -11.29 -15.81
CA GLY A 133 5.35 -9.95 -15.24
C GLY A 133 4.75 -9.75 -13.84
N ALA A 134 4.25 -10.82 -13.21
CA ALA A 134 3.72 -10.83 -11.85
C ALA A 134 4.68 -11.49 -10.84
N ILE A 135 5.62 -12.32 -11.31
CA ILE A 135 6.65 -12.94 -10.47
C ILE A 135 8.00 -12.25 -10.64
N ASN A 136 8.75 -12.15 -9.54
CA ASN A 136 10.15 -11.75 -9.48
C ASN A 136 11.09 -12.96 -9.29
N GLN A 137 10.53 -14.14 -8.99
CA GLN A 137 11.30 -15.35 -8.73
C GLN A 137 10.55 -16.60 -9.23
N LEU A 138 11.29 -17.49 -9.88
CA LEU A 138 10.84 -18.83 -10.27
C LEU A 138 11.71 -19.85 -9.53
N CYS A 139 11.12 -20.60 -8.60
CA CYS A 139 11.85 -21.63 -7.87
C CYS A 139 11.59 -23.01 -8.50
N ILE A 140 12.67 -23.72 -8.78
CA ILE A 140 12.64 -25.05 -9.37
C ILE A 140 13.16 -26.04 -8.33
N TYR A 141 12.27 -26.88 -7.83
CA TYR A 141 12.54 -27.84 -6.76
C TYR A 141 12.63 -29.27 -7.27
N ILE A 142 13.69 -29.97 -6.87
CA ILE A 142 13.75 -31.43 -6.93
C ILE A 142 13.53 -31.98 -5.53
N ILE A 143 12.52 -32.84 -5.39
CA ILE A 143 12.26 -33.58 -4.17
C ILE A 143 12.63 -35.05 -4.38
N THR A 144 13.21 -35.70 -3.38
CA THR A 144 13.66 -37.10 -3.49
C THR A 144 13.67 -37.83 -2.15
N ASP A 145 13.38 -39.14 -2.20
CA ASP A 145 13.53 -40.07 -1.09
C ASP A 145 14.96 -40.61 -0.90
N GLY A 146 15.89 -40.21 -1.78
CA GLY A 146 17.30 -40.58 -1.74
C GLY A 146 18.21 -39.55 -1.08
N LEU A 147 19.51 -39.75 -1.27
CA LEU A 147 20.56 -38.81 -0.87
C LEU A 147 21.16 -38.15 -2.11
N THR A 148 21.48 -36.86 -2.02
CA THR A 148 22.07 -36.11 -3.13
C THR A 148 23.47 -35.60 -2.81
N ASP A 149 24.21 -35.23 -3.84
CA ASP A 149 25.47 -34.52 -3.66
C ASP A 149 25.20 -33.02 -3.47
N PRO A 150 25.74 -32.34 -2.44
CA PRO A 150 25.50 -30.91 -2.25
C PRO A 150 25.86 -30.04 -3.47
N THR A 151 26.78 -30.52 -4.31
CA THR A 151 27.22 -29.83 -5.54
C THR A 151 26.26 -30.01 -6.73
N CYS A 152 25.18 -30.78 -6.58
CA CYS A 152 24.24 -31.06 -7.67
C CYS A 152 23.28 -29.90 -7.98
N VAL A 153 23.22 -28.89 -7.11
CA VAL A 153 22.36 -27.72 -7.26
C VAL A 153 23.09 -26.64 -8.07
N PRO A 154 22.59 -26.25 -9.26
CA PRO A 154 23.16 -25.14 -10.01
C PRO A 154 23.00 -23.80 -9.28
N ASP A 155 23.88 -22.85 -9.61
CA ASP A 155 23.68 -21.45 -9.20
C ASP A 155 22.37 -20.90 -9.79
N SER A 156 21.80 -19.90 -9.11
CA SER A 156 20.70 -19.12 -9.66
C SER A 156 21.11 -18.43 -10.97
N VAL A 157 20.12 -18.24 -11.84
CA VAL A 157 20.31 -17.58 -13.13
C VAL A 157 19.21 -16.56 -13.36
N GLU A 158 19.57 -15.39 -13.88
CA GLU A 158 18.59 -14.43 -14.39
C GLU A 158 17.95 -14.99 -15.66
N SER A 159 16.63 -14.85 -15.77
CA SER A 159 15.93 -15.21 -16.98
C SER A 159 16.35 -14.28 -18.12
N SER A 160 16.71 -14.87 -19.28
CA SER A 160 17.15 -14.12 -20.45
C SER A 160 16.00 -13.40 -21.19
N GLU A 161 14.75 -13.76 -20.88
CA GLU A 161 13.55 -13.30 -21.59
C GLU A 161 12.61 -12.47 -20.71
N ASP A 162 12.74 -12.54 -19.38
CA ASP A 162 11.83 -11.94 -18.40
C ASP A 162 12.61 -11.43 -17.16
N ASP A 163 12.16 -10.36 -16.49
CA ASP A 163 12.82 -9.74 -15.32
C ASP A 163 12.62 -10.54 -14.00
N PHE A 164 13.00 -11.82 -13.97
CA PHE A 164 12.97 -12.64 -12.74
C PHE A 164 14.18 -13.57 -12.59
N ILE A 165 14.46 -13.98 -11.35
CA ILE A 165 15.54 -14.91 -11.00
C ILE A 165 15.00 -16.34 -10.95
N ILE A 166 15.72 -17.28 -11.58
CA ILE A 166 15.47 -18.72 -11.45
C ILE A 166 16.36 -19.26 -10.34
N GLU A 167 15.75 -19.82 -9.30
CA GLU A 167 16.44 -20.48 -8.20
C GLU A 167 16.25 -22.00 -8.28
N TYR A 168 17.32 -22.76 -8.08
CA TYR A 168 17.30 -24.22 -8.07
C TYR A 168 17.44 -24.73 -6.64
N ASN A 169 16.61 -25.68 -6.26
CA ASN A 169 16.57 -26.24 -4.91
C ASN A 169 16.45 -27.76 -4.94
N VAL A 170 17.08 -28.42 -3.97
CA VAL A 170 16.97 -29.86 -3.74
C VAL A 170 16.54 -30.14 -2.31
N TRP A 171 15.56 -31.01 -2.18
CA TRP A 171 15.04 -31.55 -0.93
C TRP A 171 15.20 -33.06 -0.94
N ASP A 172 16.31 -33.51 -0.36
CA ASP A 172 16.63 -34.92 -0.22
C ASP A 172 16.32 -35.43 1.20
N MET A 173 16.45 -36.74 1.41
CA MET A 173 16.07 -37.37 2.67
C MET A 173 16.93 -36.88 3.85
N GLN A 174 18.17 -36.43 3.59
CA GLN A 174 19.01 -35.83 4.63
C GLN A 174 18.46 -34.49 5.09
N ARG A 175 18.02 -33.64 4.16
CA ARG A 175 17.39 -32.35 4.48
C ARG A 175 16.06 -32.57 5.21
N VAL A 176 15.21 -33.48 4.74
CA VAL A 176 13.95 -33.84 5.42
C VAL A 176 14.21 -34.30 6.87
N PHE A 177 15.20 -35.17 7.07
CA PHE A 177 15.57 -35.67 8.39
C PHE A 177 16.09 -34.58 9.34
N GLN A 178 16.91 -33.66 8.83
CA GLN A 178 17.37 -32.50 9.61
C GLN A 178 16.18 -31.66 10.09
N GLN A 179 15.26 -31.33 9.19
CA GLN A 179 14.07 -30.54 9.53
C GLN A 179 13.16 -31.26 10.52
N HIS A 180 13.02 -32.59 10.39
CA HIS A 180 12.30 -33.40 11.37
C HIS A 180 12.92 -33.33 12.78
N ASN A 181 14.25 -33.41 12.89
CA ASN A 181 14.93 -33.38 14.20
C ASN A 181 14.83 -32.01 14.87
N ILE A 182 14.93 -30.93 14.08
CA ILE A 182 14.79 -29.58 14.56
C ILE A 182 13.35 -29.36 15.08
N ARG A 183 12.33 -29.73 14.29
CA ARG A 183 10.92 -29.66 14.71
C ARG A 183 10.62 -30.49 15.95
N ALA A 184 11.24 -31.66 16.09
CA ALA A 184 11.09 -32.51 17.26
C ALA A 184 11.80 -31.97 18.52
N GLY A 185 12.43 -30.79 18.45
CA GLY A 185 13.21 -30.17 19.53
C GLY A 185 14.47 -30.96 19.91
N LYS A 186 14.90 -31.90 19.06
CA LYS A 186 16.07 -32.77 19.31
C LYS A 186 17.37 -32.09 18.89
N GLU A 187 17.30 -31.16 17.96
CA GLU A 187 18.44 -30.37 17.47
C GLU A 187 18.15 -28.89 17.74
N LYS A 188 18.98 -28.26 18.58
CA LYS A 188 18.83 -26.84 18.95
C LYS A 188 19.54 -25.96 17.92
N VAL A 189 19.09 -24.72 17.78
CA VAL A 189 19.76 -23.73 16.93
C VAL A 189 21.06 -23.30 17.61
N GLU A 190 22.15 -24.00 17.28
CA GLU A 190 23.50 -23.71 17.75
C GLU A 190 24.34 -23.19 16.61
N ILE A 191 24.92 -22.00 16.78
CA ILE A 191 25.72 -21.33 15.75
C ILE A 191 27.17 -21.32 16.20
N ASP A 192 28.05 -21.94 15.42
CA ASP A 192 29.51 -21.88 15.60
C ASP A 192 30.11 -21.01 14.49
N PHE A 193 30.37 -19.73 14.82
CA PHE A 193 30.81 -18.74 13.84
C PHE A 193 32.17 -19.08 13.19
N PRO A 194 33.21 -19.45 13.96
CA PRO A 194 34.51 -19.79 13.38
C PRO A 194 34.46 -21.05 12.50
N THR A 195 33.79 -22.10 12.96
CA THR A 195 33.86 -23.42 12.32
C THR A 195 32.93 -23.52 11.10
N GLU A 196 31.70 -23.02 11.22
CA GLU A 196 30.69 -23.17 10.15
C GLU A 196 30.71 -22.03 9.13
N TYR A 197 31.11 -20.83 9.56
CA TYR A 197 30.99 -19.62 8.75
C TYR A 197 32.32 -18.90 8.52
N ASN A 198 33.42 -19.40 9.10
CA ASN A 198 34.76 -18.79 9.01
C ASN A 198 34.73 -17.28 9.34
N THR A 199 34.01 -16.94 10.41
CA THR A 199 33.83 -15.57 10.87
C THR A 199 33.87 -15.52 12.39
N GLU A 200 34.24 -14.38 12.95
CA GLU A 200 34.05 -14.07 14.38
C GLU A 200 33.28 -12.74 14.46
N LEU A 201 32.36 -12.60 15.42
CA LEU A 201 31.56 -11.38 15.52
C LEU A 201 32.06 -10.52 16.67
N GLN A 202 32.78 -9.45 16.35
CA GLN A 202 33.13 -8.45 17.36
C GLN A 202 31.86 -7.88 18.00
N CYS A 203 31.85 -7.80 19.33
CA CYS A 203 30.70 -7.36 20.09
C CYS A 203 31.06 -6.40 21.24
N LEU A 204 30.04 -5.70 21.72
CA LEU A 204 30.07 -4.90 22.92
C LEU A 204 29.10 -5.49 23.93
N LYS A 205 29.58 -5.78 25.14
CA LYS A 205 28.72 -6.19 26.26
C LYS A 205 28.23 -4.95 27.01
N MET A 206 26.95 -4.95 27.40
CA MET A 206 26.40 -3.92 28.28
C MET A 206 27.08 -3.99 29.66
N SER A 207 27.58 -2.86 30.14
CA SER A 207 28.38 -2.78 31.36
C SER A 207 27.58 -2.90 32.65
N GLU A 208 26.28 -2.56 32.62
CA GLU A 208 25.41 -2.74 33.78
C GLU A 208 24.90 -4.18 33.84
N GLU A 209 25.13 -4.83 34.97
CA GLU A 209 24.65 -6.18 35.21
C GLU A 209 23.14 -6.17 35.47
N ASN A 210 22.42 -6.94 34.66
CA ASN A 210 21.02 -7.25 34.89
C ASN A 210 20.95 -8.75 35.25
N PRO A 211 20.40 -9.12 36.42
CA PRO A 211 20.39 -10.52 36.87
C PRO A 211 19.56 -11.45 35.97
N TYR A 212 18.67 -10.89 35.14
CA TYR A 212 17.77 -11.66 34.29
C TYR A 212 18.28 -11.82 32.85
N VAL A 213 19.06 -10.86 32.34
CA VAL A 213 19.47 -10.82 30.92
C VAL A 213 20.86 -10.18 30.76
N ASP A 214 21.78 -10.87 30.11
CA ASP A 214 22.99 -10.23 29.56
C ASP A 214 22.68 -9.66 28.17
N ALA A 215 23.07 -8.40 27.91
CA ALA A 215 22.84 -7.74 26.63
C ALA A 215 24.15 -7.48 25.87
N TYR A 216 24.14 -7.75 24.57
CA TYR A 216 25.25 -7.51 23.66
C TYR A 216 24.80 -6.78 22.39
N MET A 217 25.72 -6.05 21.79
CA MET A 217 25.59 -5.50 20.43
C MET A 217 26.72 -6.01 19.55
N ALA A 218 26.40 -6.43 18.33
CA ALA A 218 27.36 -6.88 17.33
C ALA A 218 26.93 -6.39 15.94
N ILE A 219 27.84 -6.51 14.97
CA ILE A 219 27.54 -6.30 13.55
C ILE A 219 27.75 -7.63 12.85
N ILE A 220 26.69 -8.18 12.25
CA ILE A 220 26.74 -9.46 11.53
C ILE A 220 26.87 -9.21 10.02
N PRO A 221 27.81 -9.87 9.31
CA PRO A 221 27.87 -9.82 7.86
C PRO A 221 26.60 -10.40 7.24
N GLY A 222 26.09 -9.76 6.19
CA GLY A 222 24.89 -10.21 5.47
C GLY A 222 25.04 -11.61 4.89
N THR A 223 26.25 -11.96 4.42
CA THR A 223 26.58 -13.32 3.94
C THR A 223 26.43 -14.38 5.03
N THR A 224 26.94 -14.11 6.23
CA THR A 224 26.82 -15.00 7.39
C THR A 224 25.37 -15.15 7.81
N LEU A 225 24.65 -14.04 7.96
CA LEU A 225 23.24 -14.04 8.35
C LEU A 225 22.37 -14.81 7.33
N ALA A 226 22.61 -14.61 6.04
CA ALA A 226 21.92 -15.33 4.97
C ALA A 226 22.16 -16.84 5.04
N LYS A 227 23.41 -17.27 5.24
CA LYS A 227 23.75 -18.71 5.34
C LYS A 227 23.13 -19.35 6.58
N ILE A 228 23.13 -18.66 7.72
CA ILE A 228 22.47 -19.16 8.93
C ILE A 228 20.96 -19.30 8.69
N TYR A 229 20.33 -18.29 8.09
CA TYR A 229 18.91 -18.37 7.75
C TYR A 229 18.60 -19.51 6.78
N ARG A 230 19.42 -19.74 5.75
CA ARG A 230 19.23 -20.88 4.83
C ARG A 230 19.31 -22.25 5.51
N LYS A 231 20.11 -22.37 6.58
CA LYS A 231 20.27 -23.61 7.34
C LYS A 231 19.08 -23.87 8.28
N TYR A 232 18.64 -22.86 9.03
CA TYR A 232 17.62 -23.02 10.09
C TYR A 232 16.22 -22.52 9.73
N GLN A 233 16.08 -21.70 8.69
CA GLN A 233 14.83 -21.18 8.14
C GLN A 233 13.87 -20.66 9.23
N GLN A 234 12.61 -21.12 9.22
CA GLN A 234 11.58 -20.67 10.16
C GLN A 234 11.87 -20.98 11.62
N VAL A 235 12.64 -22.04 11.89
CA VAL A 235 13.02 -22.42 13.26
C VAL A 235 13.76 -21.26 13.94
N LEU A 236 14.56 -20.52 13.18
CA LEU A 236 15.27 -19.34 13.68
C LEU A 236 14.33 -18.19 14.06
N LEU A 237 13.08 -18.23 13.61
CA LEU A 237 12.06 -17.18 13.76
C LEU A 237 10.85 -17.61 14.62
N GLU A 238 10.87 -18.78 15.25
CA GLU A 238 9.73 -19.32 16.00
C GLU A 238 9.30 -18.41 17.16
N LYS A 239 10.27 -17.81 17.87
CA LYS A 239 9.97 -16.91 19.01
C LYS A 239 9.61 -15.47 18.59
N ASN A 240 9.48 -15.21 17.31
CA ASN A 240 9.03 -13.92 16.80
C ASN A 240 7.50 -13.84 16.82
N VAL A 241 6.94 -12.88 17.57
CA VAL A 241 5.48 -12.71 17.68
C VAL A 241 4.81 -12.31 16.37
N ARG A 242 5.61 -11.98 15.35
CA ARG A 242 5.15 -11.61 14.01
C ARG A 242 5.10 -12.80 13.05
N THR A 243 5.45 -14.02 13.47
CA THR A 243 5.49 -15.19 12.58
C THR A 243 4.16 -15.92 12.60
N PHE A 244 3.35 -15.67 11.55
CA PHE A 244 2.56 -16.72 10.86
C PHE A 244 1.94 -16.24 9.53
N LEU A 245 1.88 -14.94 9.19
CA LEU A 245 0.97 -14.49 8.11
C LEU A 245 1.46 -13.44 7.10
N GLN A 246 2.67 -12.85 7.20
CA GLN A 246 2.97 -11.63 6.40
C GLN A 246 4.45 -11.42 6.00
N PHE A 247 5.11 -12.40 5.38
CA PHE A 247 6.39 -12.13 4.66
C PHE A 247 6.19 -11.37 3.35
N LYS A 248 5.19 -10.48 3.27
CA LYS A 248 4.67 -10.02 2.00
C LYS A 248 4.32 -8.52 1.98
N GLY A 249 4.59 -7.87 0.84
CA GLY A 249 4.13 -6.52 0.49
C GLY A 249 4.97 -5.32 0.97
N LYS A 250 5.56 -4.58 0.01
CA LYS A 250 6.27 -3.28 0.09
C LYS A 250 7.55 -3.16 0.94
N VAL A 251 7.61 -3.65 2.18
CA VAL A 251 8.81 -3.51 3.04
C VAL A 251 9.99 -4.28 2.43
N ASN A 252 9.75 -5.51 1.96
CA ASN A 252 10.74 -6.31 1.25
C ASN A 252 11.27 -5.63 -0.02
N LYS A 253 10.42 -4.86 -0.73
CA LYS A 253 10.83 -4.12 -1.93
C LYS A 253 11.83 -3.02 -1.61
N GLY A 254 11.63 -2.29 -0.50
CA GLY A 254 12.58 -1.28 -0.03
C GLY A 254 13.92 -1.90 0.37
N ILE A 255 13.88 -3.00 1.14
CA ILE A 255 15.08 -3.71 1.60
C ILE A 255 15.87 -4.27 0.39
N ARG A 256 15.20 -4.96 -0.54
CA ARG A 256 15.81 -5.47 -1.78
C ARG A 256 16.40 -4.35 -2.64
N LYS A 257 15.68 -3.22 -2.76
CA LYS A 257 16.18 -2.05 -3.48
C LYS A 257 17.50 -1.55 -2.88
N THR A 258 17.58 -1.42 -1.55
CA THR A 258 18.84 -1.05 -0.89
C THR A 258 19.93 -2.09 -1.12
N LEU A 259 19.61 -3.38 -1.05
CA LEU A 259 20.60 -4.44 -1.33
C LEU A 259 21.20 -4.35 -2.74
N ARG A 260 20.41 -4.00 -3.76
CA ARG A 260 20.90 -3.86 -5.15
C ARG A 260 21.56 -2.52 -5.42
N GLU A 261 20.94 -1.42 -5.01
CA GLU A 261 21.37 -0.08 -5.42
C GLU A 261 22.41 0.55 -4.47
N GLU A 262 22.31 0.28 -3.16
CA GLU A 262 23.13 0.92 -2.11
C GLU A 262 23.53 -0.07 -0.99
N PRO A 263 24.18 -1.22 -1.30
CA PRO A 263 24.46 -2.28 -0.32
C PRO A 263 25.40 -1.83 0.82
N ASP A 264 26.29 -0.89 0.57
CA ASP A 264 27.18 -0.27 1.56
C ASP A 264 26.44 0.62 2.57
N MET A 265 25.29 1.16 2.19
CA MET A 265 24.42 1.92 3.08
C MET A 265 23.44 1.04 3.86
N PHE A 266 23.42 -0.27 3.62
CA PHE A 266 22.45 -1.19 4.22
C PHE A 266 22.47 -1.15 5.76
N PHE A 267 23.66 -1.08 6.36
CA PHE A 267 23.82 -0.92 7.81
C PHE A 267 23.13 0.34 8.34
N SER A 268 23.19 1.45 7.60
CA SER A 268 22.64 2.74 8.01
C SER A 268 21.13 2.86 7.74
N TYR A 269 20.63 2.22 6.68
CA TYR A 269 19.21 2.30 6.31
C TYR A 269 18.35 1.23 7.01
N ASN A 270 18.96 0.14 7.47
CA ASN A 270 18.26 -0.94 8.14
C ASN A 270 18.32 -0.80 9.67
N ASN A 271 17.19 -1.07 10.35
CA ASN A 271 17.11 -1.02 11.81
C ASN A 271 17.83 -2.20 12.51
N GLY A 272 18.27 -3.21 11.76
CA GLY A 272 18.96 -4.38 12.29
C GLY A 272 18.04 -5.54 12.68
N ILE A 273 18.59 -6.44 13.48
CA ILE A 273 17.89 -7.59 14.06
C ILE A 273 17.99 -7.56 15.58
N SER A 274 16.91 -7.94 16.25
CA SER A 274 16.93 -8.22 17.69
C SER A 274 16.74 -9.70 17.91
N THR A 275 17.59 -10.27 18.76
CA THR A 275 17.71 -11.72 18.92
C THR A 275 17.79 -12.10 20.40
N THR A 276 17.40 -13.32 20.70
CA THR A 276 17.56 -13.95 22.01
C THR A 276 18.42 -15.19 21.86
N ALA A 277 19.18 -15.52 22.90
CA ALA A 277 19.91 -16.77 22.99
C ALA A 277 19.79 -17.32 24.41
N LYS A 278 19.90 -18.64 24.55
CA LYS A 278 20.01 -19.29 25.85
C LYS A 278 21.39 -19.08 26.46
N ASP A 279 22.43 -19.18 25.65
CA ASP A 279 23.80 -18.97 26.10
C ASP A 279 24.71 -18.45 24.99
N ILE A 280 25.88 -17.95 25.39
CA ILE A 280 26.86 -17.32 24.50
C ILE A 280 28.29 -17.71 24.90
N GLU A 281 29.13 -18.01 23.92
CA GLU A 281 30.58 -18.10 24.12
C GLU A 281 31.26 -16.88 23.52
N ILE A 282 32.17 -16.30 24.29
CA ILE A 282 32.95 -15.11 23.91
C ILE A 282 34.45 -15.38 24.07
N LYS A 283 35.22 -14.81 23.17
CA LYS A 283 36.68 -14.76 23.21
C LYS A 283 37.10 -13.30 23.36
N GLU A 284 38.08 -13.04 24.22
CA GLU A 284 38.72 -11.73 24.32
C GLU A 284 40.07 -11.78 23.60
N GLU A 285 40.27 -10.86 22.66
CA GLU A 285 41.51 -10.74 21.88
C GLU A 285 41.77 -9.27 21.58
N ASP A 286 43.02 -8.81 21.80
CA ASP A 286 43.45 -7.42 21.58
C ASP A 286 42.55 -6.33 22.21
N GLY A 287 41.91 -6.66 23.34
CA GLY A 287 40.99 -5.76 24.06
C GLY A 287 39.59 -5.66 23.45
N GLY A 288 39.27 -6.49 22.45
CA GLY A 288 37.95 -6.66 21.88
C GLY A 288 37.29 -7.97 22.34
N LEU A 289 35.95 -7.97 22.43
CA LEU A 289 35.15 -9.17 22.67
C LEU A 289 34.62 -9.70 21.34
N TYR A 290 34.70 -11.01 21.14
CA TYR A 290 34.25 -11.69 19.93
C TYR A 290 33.31 -12.83 20.30
N ILE A 291 32.12 -12.85 19.72
CA ILE A 291 31.17 -13.95 19.86
C ILE A 291 31.64 -15.10 18.97
N THR A 292 31.90 -16.25 19.58
CA THR A 292 32.30 -17.47 18.88
C THR A 292 31.12 -18.42 18.71
N ARG A 293 30.23 -18.51 19.72
CA ARG A 293 29.03 -19.35 19.66
C ARG A 293 27.78 -18.72 20.26
N LEU A 294 26.63 -19.09 19.70
CA LEU A 294 25.30 -18.82 20.26
C LEU A 294 24.50 -20.11 20.38
N TYR A 295 23.87 -20.31 21.54
CA TYR A 295 23.05 -21.49 21.83
C TYR A 295 21.56 -21.13 21.89
N ASP A 296 20.74 -21.93 21.23
CA ASP A 296 19.29 -21.71 21.09
C ASP A 296 18.98 -20.28 20.58
N TRP A 297 19.67 -19.89 19.50
CA TRP A 297 19.58 -18.55 18.93
C TRP A 297 18.25 -18.35 18.19
N GLN A 298 17.60 -17.21 18.42
CA GLN A 298 16.29 -16.89 17.89
C GLN A 298 16.21 -15.40 17.50
N ILE A 299 15.72 -15.10 16.29
CA ILE A 299 15.51 -13.73 15.83
C ILE A 299 14.07 -13.32 16.14
N VAL A 300 13.90 -12.48 17.17
CA VAL A 300 12.59 -12.01 17.66
C VAL A 300 12.09 -10.75 16.96
N ASN A 301 12.97 -10.03 16.25
CA ASN A 301 12.62 -8.93 15.34
C ASN A 301 13.64 -8.84 14.19
N GLY A 302 13.15 -8.51 12.98
CA GLY A 302 13.99 -8.44 11.78
C GLY A 302 13.95 -9.68 10.87
N GLY A 303 12.91 -10.51 11.00
CA GLY A 303 12.69 -11.67 10.11
C GLY A 303 12.60 -11.29 8.62
N GLN A 304 11.90 -10.19 8.28
CA GLN A 304 11.81 -9.70 6.90
C GLN A 304 13.17 -9.24 6.34
N THR A 305 13.99 -8.55 7.16
CA THR A 305 15.37 -8.19 6.81
C THR A 305 16.18 -9.44 6.52
N THR A 306 16.17 -10.40 7.44
CA THR A 306 16.92 -11.66 7.36
C THR A 306 16.55 -12.47 6.12
N ALA A 307 15.25 -12.67 5.88
CA ALA A 307 14.76 -13.39 4.71
C ALA A 307 15.08 -12.66 3.38
N SER A 308 14.97 -11.33 3.35
CA SER A 308 15.30 -10.55 2.14
C SER A 308 16.79 -10.63 1.80
N ILE A 309 17.67 -10.60 2.80
CA ILE A 309 19.11 -10.80 2.64
C ILE A 309 19.39 -12.23 2.13
N ALA A 310 18.74 -13.25 2.72
CA ALA A 310 18.92 -14.65 2.31
C ALA A 310 18.45 -14.93 0.88
N ALA A 311 17.34 -14.33 0.46
CA ALA A 311 16.85 -14.40 -0.91
C ALA A 311 17.80 -13.69 -1.91
N SER A 312 18.48 -12.64 -1.45
CA SER A 312 19.41 -11.87 -2.29
C SER A 312 20.83 -12.47 -2.35
N LEU A 313 21.12 -13.54 -1.60
CA LEU A 313 22.44 -14.17 -1.61
C LEU A 313 22.78 -14.78 -2.98
N SER A 314 21.76 -15.15 -3.76
CA SER A 314 21.92 -15.66 -5.12
C SER A 314 21.71 -14.58 -6.20
N ASP A 315 21.58 -13.31 -5.81
CA ASP A 315 21.39 -12.18 -6.73
C ASP A 315 22.77 -11.61 -7.13
N ARG A 316 23.10 -11.66 -8.42
CA ARG A 316 24.42 -11.25 -8.93
C ARG A 316 24.61 -9.74 -8.92
N GLU A 317 23.52 -8.96 -8.87
CA GLU A 317 23.57 -7.51 -8.77
C GLU A 317 23.87 -7.05 -7.33
N VAL A 318 23.76 -7.93 -6.34
CA VAL A 318 23.96 -7.61 -4.93
C VAL A 318 25.37 -7.96 -4.48
N ASP A 319 26.15 -6.93 -4.16
CA ASP A 319 27.46 -7.11 -3.53
C ASP A 319 27.30 -7.38 -2.02
N MET A 320 27.06 -8.65 -1.69
CA MET A 320 26.82 -9.15 -0.33
C MET A 320 27.98 -8.89 0.64
N HIS A 321 29.20 -8.62 0.16
CA HIS A 321 30.34 -8.29 1.02
C HIS A 321 30.24 -6.90 1.64
N LYS A 322 29.41 -6.01 1.08
CA LYS A 322 29.15 -4.66 1.61
C LYS A 322 27.99 -4.62 2.60
N VAL A 323 27.22 -5.70 2.70
CA VAL A 323 26.01 -5.76 3.51
C VAL A 323 26.36 -6.13 4.95
N TYR A 324 26.08 -5.23 5.89
CA TYR A 324 26.26 -5.45 7.32
C TYR A 324 24.96 -5.12 8.07
N VAL A 325 24.65 -5.89 9.10
CA VAL A 325 23.40 -5.74 9.86
C VAL A 325 23.71 -5.52 11.35
N PRO A 326 23.18 -4.44 11.96
CA PRO A 326 23.28 -4.27 13.40
C PRO A 326 22.46 -5.36 14.11
N MET A 327 23.06 -6.00 15.12
CA MET A 327 22.46 -7.11 15.86
C MET A 327 22.48 -6.81 17.36
N LYS A 328 21.30 -6.87 17.99
CA LYS A 328 21.16 -6.88 19.45
C LYS A 328 20.91 -8.31 19.93
N ILE A 329 21.69 -8.77 20.90
CA ILE A 329 21.56 -10.10 21.50
C ILE A 329 21.18 -9.96 22.97
N SER A 330 20.09 -10.63 23.36
CA SER A 330 19.68 -10.78 24.75
C SER A 330 19.87 -12.23 25.18
N VAL A 331 20.85 -12.50 26.05
CA VAL A 331 21.12 -13.82 26.60
C VAL A 331 20.35 -13.96 27.91
N ILE A 332 19.38 -14.87 27.95
CA ILE A 332 18.44 -14.99 29.06
C ILE A 332 19.08 -15.80 30.19
N ARG A 333 19.27 -15.16 31.34
CA ARG A 333 19.83 -15.78 32.55
C ARG A 333 18.75 -16.29 33.51
N ASP A 334 17.57 -15.68 33.48
CA ASP A 334 16.40 -16.14 34.23
C ASP A 334 15.74 -17.34 33.53
N VAL A 335 16.11 -18.54 33.98
CA VAL A 335 15.61 -19.80 33.42
C VAL A 335 14.13 -20.02 33.76
N GLU A 336 13.64 -19.49 34.89
CA GLU A 336 12.25 -19.71 35.33
C GLU A 336 11.27 -18.88 34.50
N ASN A 337 11.62 -17.63 34.18
CA ASN A 337 10.76 -16.70 33.44
C ASN A 337 11.17 -16.52 31.97
N CYS A 338 11.95 -17.46 31.41
CA CYS A 338 12.56 -17.33 30.09
C CYS A 338 11.54 -16.99 28.99
N ASP A 339 10.43 -17.74 28.89
CA ASP A 339 9.43 -17.55 27.84
C ASP A 339 8.69 -16.20 27.96
N GLU A 340 8.42 -15.75 29.18
CA GLU A 340 7.79 -14.44 29.42
C GLU A 340 8.71 -13.29 29.01
N ILE A 341 10.00 -13.40 29.35
CA ILE A 341 11.02 -12.41 28.99
C ILE A 341 11.20 -12.37 27.47
N VAL A 342 11.33 -13.53 26.81
CA VAL A 342 11.46 -13.59 25.34
C VAL A 342 10.23 -12.98 24.66
N LYS A 343 9.02 -13.29 25.15
CA LYS A 343 7.78 -12.71 24.63
C LYS A 343 7.72 -11.20 24.82
N ALA A 344 8.14 -10.69 25.97
CA ALA A 344 8.20 -9.25 26.24
C ALA A 344 9.20 -8.55 25.31
N ILE A 345 10.41 -9.09 25.16
CA ILE A 345 11.43 -8.58 24.23
C ILE A 345 10.88 -8.56 22.80
N SER A 346 10.29 -9.67 22.35
CA SER A 346 9.70 -9.82 21.03
C SER A 346 8.59 -8.80 20.79
N THR A 347 7.66 -8.64 21.74
CA THR A 347 6.57 -7.66 21.65
C THR A 347 7.11 -6.23 21.58
N SER A 348 8.04 -5.86 22.47
CA SER A 348 8.59 -4.50 22.54
C SER A 348 9.41 -4.15 21.30
N ALA A 349 10.24 -5.08 20.80
CA ALA A 349 11.04 -4.86 19.59
C ALA A 349 10.17 -4.68 18.34
N ASN A 350 9.00 -5.31 18.29
CA ASN A 350 8.04 -5.18 17.18
C ASN A 350 7.04 -4.02 17.33
N SER A 351 6.99 -3.33 18.48
CA SER A 351 5.98 -2.30 18.77
C SER A 351 6.26 -0.90 18.18
N GLN A 352 7.40 -0.72 17.47
CA GLN A 352 7.69 0.55 16.81
C GLN A 352 6.70 0.77 15.65
N THR A 353 5.97 1.89 15.69
CA THR A 353 4.95 2.19 14.67
C THR A 353 5.63 2.60 13.36
N ALA A 354 5.26 1.98 12.25
CA ALA A 354 5.76 2.36 10.93
C ALA A 354 5.44 3.83 10.62
N ILE A 355 6.46 4.57 10.16
CA ILE A 355 6.33 5.93 9.64
C ILE A 355 5.52 5.85 8.33
N LYS A 356 4.47 6.66 8.19
CA LYS A 356 3.67 6.71 6.97
C LYS A 356 4.32 7.66 5.97
N ASN A 357 4.11 7.44 4.67
CA ASN A 357 4.62 8.35 3.64
C ASN A 357 4.10 9.79 3.83
N SER A 358 2.88 9.92 4.34
CA SER A 358 2.28 11.21 4.70
C SER A 358 3.04 11.98 5.80
N ASP A 359 3.85 11.30 6.62
CA ASP A 359 4.64 11.93 7.69
C ASP A 359 5.83 12.74 7.12
N PHE A 360 6.48 12.28 6.03
CA PHE A 360 7.63 12.96 5.42
C PHE A 360 7.29 14.33 4.82
N SER A 361 6.03 14.53 4.45
CA SER A 361 5.55 15.79 3.85
C SER A 361 5.15 16.85 4.87
N ALA A 362 5.36 16.64 6.17
CA ALA A 362 4.88 17.56 7.22
C ALA A 362 5.41 19.00 7.10
N ASN A 363 6.52 19.23 6.41
CA ASN A 363 7.15 20.55 6.29
C ASN A 363 6.80 21.29 4.99
N GLU A 364 5.84 20.80 4.19
CA GLU A 364 5.39 21.51 2.99
C GLU A 364 4.72 22.85 3.37
N PRO A 365 5.07 23.99 2.73
CA PRO A 365 4.56 25.32 3.10
C PRO A 365 3.03 25.41 3.17
N TYR A 366 2.35 24.76 2.21
CA TYR A 366 0.89 24.65 2.18
C TYR A 366 0.29 24.14 3.50
N LEU A 367 0.90 23.11 4.10
CA LEU A 367 0.41 22.51 5.35
C LEU A 367 0.74 23.37 6.56
N ILE A 368 1.86 24.09 6.52
CA ILE A 368 2.24 25.05 7.57
C ILE A 368 1.24 26.20 7.61
N ASP A 369 0.85 26.73 6.44
CA ASP A 369 -0.14 27.79 6.35
C ASP A 369 -1.52 27.33 6.83
N LEU A 370 -1.94 26.11 6.48
CA LEU A 370 -3.18 25.53 7.01
C LEU A 370 -3.16 25.37 8.53
N GLU A 371 -2.03 24.95 9.11
CA GLU A 371 -1.87 24.89 10.56
C GLU A 371 -2.02 26.28 11.17
N LYS A 372 -1.37 27.29 10.58
CA LYS A 372 -1.46 28.68 11.05
C LYS A 372 -2.91 29.17 11.10
N PHE A 373 -3.67 28.99 10.01
CA PHE A 373 -5.09 29.39 9.99
C PHE A 373 -5.94 28.57 10.96
N SER A 374 -5.64 27.28 11.14
CA SER A 374 -6.31 26.47 12.15
C SER A 374 -6.11 26.98 13.58
N ARG A 375 -4.96 27.60 13.90
CA ARG A 375 -4.74 28.19 15.22
C ARG A 375 -5.30 29.60 15.37
N SER A 376 -5.56 30.32 14.27
CA SER A 376 -6.03 31.71 14.31
C SER A 376 -7.52 31.90 14.06
N GLU A 377 -8.13 31.07 13.20
CA GLU A 377 -9.53 31.23 12.79
C GLU A 377 -10.49 30.63 13.82
N TRP A 378 -11.30 31.49 14.43
CA TRP A 378 -12.33 31.09 15.39
C TRP A 378 -13.62 30.67 14.69
N VAL A 379 -14.25 29.61 15.21
CA VAL A 379 -15.56 29.17 14.75
C VAL A 379 -16.62 30.23 15.11
N PRO A 380 -17.38 30.74 14.13
CA PRO A 380 -18.48 31.68 14.42
C PRO A 380 -19.53 31.03 15.34
N ASN A 381 -20.05 31.80 16.29
CA ASN A 381 -20.99 31.31 17.30
C ASN A 381 -22.24 32.22 17.40
N GLY A 382 -22.80 32.57 16.24
CA GLY A 382 -23.91 33.52 16.15
C GLY A 382 -23.58 34.86 16.83
N LYS A 383 -24.41 35.28 17.79
CA LYS A 383 -24.19 36.52 18.58
C LYS A 383 -23.26 36.34 19.78
N ASN A 384 -22.86 35.11 20.09
CA ASN A 384 -21.99 34.83 21.23
C ASN A 384 -20.52 34.96 20.85
N LYS A 385 -19.67 35.18 21.85
CA LYS A 385 -18.21 35.18 21.65
C LYS A 385 -17.77 33.79 21.14
N PRO A 386 -16.96 33.72 20.07
CA PRO A 386 -16.32 32.48 19.64
C PRO A 386 -15.48 31.87 20.76
N TYR A 387 -15.54 30.55 20.93
CA TYR A 387 -14.87 29.83 22.02
C TYR A 387 -14.09 28.60 21.56
N CYS A 388 -14.24 28.17 20.30
CA CYS A 388 -13.53 27.02 19.76
C CYS A 388 -13.00 27.27 18.33
N LYS A 389 -12.10 26.39 17.90
CA LYS A 389 -11.41 26.38 16.62
C LYS A 389 -11.32 24.94 16.11
N TRP A 390 -11.24 24.80 14.79
CA TRP A 390 -10.87 23.54 14.17
C TRP A 390 -9.38 23.30 14.31
N TYR A 391 -8.98 22.12 14.79
CA TYR A 391 -7.59 21.72 14.93
C TYR A 391 -7.12 20.92 13.72
N PHE A 392 -6.16 21.48 12.97
CA PHE A 392 -5.43 20.75 11.95
C PHE A 392 -4.22 20.03 12.56
N GLU A 393 -4.21 18.70 12.43
CA GLU A 393 -3.13 17.81 12.85
C GLU A 393 -2.15 17.62 11.68
N ARG A 394 -1.08 18.43 11.67
CA ARG A 394 -0.03 18.40 10.64
C ARG A 394 1.01 17.32 10.90
N THR A 395 1.21 16.88 12.12
CA THR A 395 2.02 15.68 12.41
C THR A 395 1.14 14.67 13.11
N ARG A 396 1.22 13.40 12.72
CA ARG A 396 0.43 12.34 13.33
C ARG A 396 0.64 12.35 14.85
N GLY A 397 -0.45 12.42 15.62
CA GLY A 397 -0.38 12.43 17.09
C GLY A 397 -0.15 13.82 17.72
N GLN A 398 0.10 14.86 16.92
CA GLN A 398 0.39 16.22 17.41
C GLN A 398 -0.65 16.75 18.41
N TYR A 399 -1.95 16.46 18.18
CA TYR A 399 -3.02 16.85 19.11
C TYR A 399 -2.87 16.17 20.48
N LEU A 400 -2.55 14.86 20.49
CA LEU A 400 -2.41 14.08 21.72
C LEU A 400 -1.14 14.47 22.46
N ASP A 401 -0.04 14.72 21.75
CA ASP A 401 1.22 15.16 22.34
C ASP A 401 1.07 16.53 23.02
N GLN A 402 0.40 17.49 22.35
CA GLN A 402 0.09 18.78 22.97
C GLN A 402 -0.82 18.62 24.19
N LEU A 403 -1.83 17.75 24.11
CA LEU A 403 -2.72 17.50 25.24
C LEU A 403 -1.99 16.86 26.43
N ALA A 404 -1.06 15.94 26.17
CA ALA A 404 -0.29 15.23 27.19
C ALA A 404 0.69 16.14 27.97
N GLN A 405 1.09 17.26 27.36
CA GLN A 405 1.91 18.29 28.01
C GLN A 405 1.11 19.22 28.92
N LEU A 406 -0.23 19.14 28.92
CA LEU A 406 -1.11 19.98 29.70
C LEU A 406 -1.70 19.23 30.89
N SER A 407 -2.03 19.95 31.96
CA SER A 407 -2.72 19.39 33.13
C SER A 407 -3.72 20.39 33.71
N GLY A 408 -4.71 19.86 34.44
CA GLY A 408 -5.66 20.66 35.21
C GLY A 408 -6.53 21.61 34.36
N TYR A 409 -6.42 22.91 34.63
CA TYR A 409 -7.21 23.93 33.92
C TYR A 409 -6.82 24.07 32.44
N ASN A 410 -5.52 24.01 32.13
CA ASN A 410 -5.03 24.19 30.75
C ASN A 410 -5.50 23.05 29.84
N GLU A 411 -5.53 21.82 30.35
CA GLU A 411 -6.07 20.66 29.63
C GLU A 411 -7.56 20.83 29.31
N LYS A 412 -8.35 21.31 30.28
CA LYS A 412 -9.78 21.58 30.08
C LYS A 412 -10.00 22.70 29.07
N SER A 413 -9.25 23.81 29.19
CA SER A 413 -9.32 24.93 28.26
C SER A 413 -8.96 24.50 26.84
N PHE A 414 -7.92 23.69 26.67
CA PHE A 414 -7.52 23.17 25.36
C PHE A 414 -8.60 22.30 24.73
N LYS A 415 -9.26 21.42 25.50
CA LYS A 415 -10.38 20.59 25.00
C LYS A 415 -11.61 21.41 24.61
N ILE A 416 -11.81 22.59 25.22
CA ILE A 416 -12.88 23.53 24.85
C ILE A 416 -12.49 24.27 23.57
N GLU A 417 -11.25 24.78 23.49
CA GLU A 417 -10.76 25.51 22.32
C GLU A 417 -10.63 24.61 21.10
N TYR A 418 -10.19 23.36 21.27
CA TYR A 418 -10.00 22.37 20.20
C TYR A 418 -10.76 21.08 20.50
N PRO A 419 -12.08 21.05 20.27
CA PRO A 419 -12.88 19.84 20.47
C PRO A 419 -12.39 18.68 19.60
N LYS A 420 -12.41 17.44 20.13
CA LYS A 420 -11.94 16.24 19.40
C LYS A 420 -12.69 15.99 18.08
N ASN A 421 -13.97 16.37 18.01
CA ASN A 421 -14.80 16.25 16.81
C ASN A 421 -14.55 17.38 15.78
N GLN A 422 -13.80 18.42 16.14
CA GLN A 422 -13.35 19.49 15.24
C GLN A 422 -11.86 19.34 14.93
N LYS A 423 -11.40 18.09 14.75
CA LYS A 423 -10.02 17.77 14.42
C LYS A 423 -9.94 17.18 13.02
N ILE A 424 -9.07 17.73 12.17
CA ILE A 424 -8.84 17.25 10.80
C ILE A 424 -7.37 16.90 10.58
N THR A 425 -7.12 15.90 9.73
CA THR A 425 -5.77 15.47 9.34
C THR A 425 -5.47 15.80 7.88
N LYS A 426 -4.21 15.70 7.46
CA LYS A 426 -3.86 15.93 6.03
C LYS A 426 -4.56 14.98 5.07
N THR A 427 -4.76 13.72 5.49
CA THR A 427 -5.46 12.72 4.68
C THR A 427 -6.94 13.03 4.56
N ASP A 428 -7.54 13.69 5.57
CA ASP A 428 -8.92 14.18 5.48
C ASP A 428 -9.04 15.33 4.48
N ILE A 429 -8.12 16.30 4.53
CA ILE A 429 -8.09 17.40 3.55
C ILE A 429 -7.97 16.86 2.11
N ALA A 430 -7.02 15.94 1.87
CA ALA A 430 -6.87 15.32 0.55
C ALA A 430 -8.15 14.58 0.09
N LYS A 431 -8.85 13.94 1.02
CA LYS A 431 -10.13 13.24 0.76
C LYS A 431 -11.23 14.23 0.38
N TYR A 432 -11.35 15.34 1.12
CA TYR A 432 -12.34 16.38 0.85
C TYR A 432 -12.08 17.07 -0.49
N GLU A 433 -10.83 17.45 -0.76
CA GLU A 433 -10.45 18.10 -2.02
C GLU A 433 -10.61 17.18 -3.23
N ALA A 434 -10.17 15.92 -3.16
CA ALA A 434 -10.33 14.98 -4.27
C ALA A 434 -11.82 14.70 -4.57
N SER A 435 -12.64 14.53 -3.53
CA SER A 435 -14.08 14.34 -3.68
C SER A 435 -14.75 15.57 -4.31
N TRP A 436 -14.44 16.78 -3.79
CA TRP A 436 -14.95 18.04 -4.32
C TRP A 436 -14.48 18.31 -5.76
N ASN A 437 -13.28 17.86 -6.13
CA ASN A 437 -12.76 18.00 -7.48
C ASN A 437 -13.27 16.94 -8.46
N MET A 438 -14.32 16.21 -8.09
CA MET A 438 -14.94 15.16 -8.90
C MET A 438 -13.96 14.02 -9.24
N GLN A 439 -13.09 13.68 -8.29
CA GLN A 439 -12.15 12.57 -8.38
C GLN A 439 -12.39 11.52 -7.26
N PRO A 440 -13.63 11.02 -7.09
CA PRO A 440 -13.93 10.08 -6.00
C PRO A 440 -13.15 8.76 -6.13
N TYR A 441 -12.77 8.39 -7.35
CA TYR A 441 -11.94 7.21 -7.62
C TYR A 441 -10.53 7.30 -7.02
N ASN A 442 -9.97 8.51 -6.84
CA ASN A 442 -8.67 8.68 -6.17
C ASN A 442 -8.79 8.39 -4.67
N VAL A 443 -9.90 8.83 -4.06
CA VAL A 443 -10.22 8.54 -2.65
C VAL A 443 -10.41 7.04 -2.43
N CYS A 444 -11.12 6.36 -3.33
CA CYS A 444 -11.36 4.91 -3.25
C CYS A 444 -10.09 4.05 -3.35
N ARG A 445 -8.96 4.60 -3.81
CA ARG A 445 -7.66 3.92 -3.85
C ARG A 445 -6.96 3.86 -2.48
N GLY A 446 -7.55 4.50 -1.46
CA GLY A 446 -7.04 4.52 -0.09
C GLY A 446 -6.35 5.84 0.28
N ALA A 447 -6.34 6.15 1.57
CA ALA A 447 -5.94 7.45 2.11
C ALA A 447 -4.51 7.88 1.71
N GLU A 448 -3.52 7.01 1.81
CA GLU A 448 -2.12 7.33 1.49
C GLU A 448 -1.89 7.58 -0.01
N LYS A 449 -2.53 6.77 -0.88
CA LYS A 449 -2.42 6.94 -2.33
C LYS A 449 -3.12 8.22 -2.79
N ASN A 450 -4.29 8.52 -2.24
CA ASN A 450 -4.99 9.78 -2.48
C ASN A 450 -4.16 10.98 -2.00
N TYR A 451 -3.60 10.91 -0.80
CA TYR A 451 -2.75 11.97 -0.25
C TYR A 451 -1.50 12.23 -1.09
N SER A 452 -0.85 11.17 -1.60
CA SER A 452 0.32 11.30 -2.47
C SER A 452 0.00 12.06 -3.76
N LEU A 453 -1.17 11.78 -4.36
CA LEU A 453 -1.66 12.52 -5.55
C LEU A 453 -1.96 13.98 -5.22
N PHE A 454 -2.62 14.23 -4.09
CA PHE A 454 -2.94 15.58 -3.62
C PHE A 454 -1.68 16.43 -3.41
N VAL A 455 -0.63 15.87 -2.77
CA VAL A 455 0.65 16.59 -2.60
C VAL A 455 1.30 16.90 -3.94
N ALA A 456 1.23 15.97 -4.91
CA ALA A 456 1.75 16.22 -6.25
C ALA A 456 1.01 17.38 -6.94
N ASP A 457 -0.31 17.45 -6.80
CA ASP A 457 -1.13 18.56 -7.33
C ASP A 457 -0.81 19.89 -6.64
N ILE A 458 -0.67 19.93 -5.31
CA ILE A 458 -0.25 21.13 -4.56
C ILE A 458 1.12 21.62 -5.04
N LYS A 459 2.08 20.72 -5.23
CA LYS A 459 3.43 21.10 -5.69
C LYS A 459 3.42 21.70 -7.10
N ARG A 460 2.54 21.18 -7.96
CA ARG A 460 2.35 21.66 -9.34
C ARG A 460 1.65 23.01 -9.38
N GLU A 461 0.55 23.15 -8.64
CA GLU A 461 -0.35 24.30 -8.72
C GLU A 461 0.05 25.45 -7.78
N ARG A 462 0.75 25.13 -6.69
CA ARG A 462 1.19 26.06 -5.63
C ARG A 462 0.05 26.98 -5.16
N PRO A 463 -1.09 26.43 -4.69
CA PRO A 463 -2.22 27.23 -4.25
C PRO A 463 -1.83 28.10 -3.05
N MET A 464 -2.26 29.36 -3.08
CA MET A 464 -2.12 30.27 -1.95
C MET A 464 -3.19 29.95 -0.90
N VAL A 465 -2.75 29.62 0.32
CA VAL A 465 -3.66 29.37 1.45
C VAL A 465 -4.04 30.72 2.07
N THR A 466 -5.29 31.13 1.89
CA THR A 466 -5.90 32.29 2.56
C THR A 466 -6.85 31.85 3.67
N ALA A 467 -7.34 32.79 4.49
CA ALA A 467 -8.36 32.50 5.49
C ALA A 467 -9.64 31.93 4.86
N SER A 468 -10.10 32.50 3.74
CA SER A 468 -11.25 32.00 2.98
C SER A 468 -10.99 30.59 2.45
N TYR A 469 -9.80 30.34 1.91
CA TYR A 469 -9.41 29.01 1.43
C TYR A 469 -9.45 27.95 2.55
N TYR A 470 -8.90 28.27 3.73
CA TYR A 470 -8.97 27.41 4.92
C TYR A 470 -10.43 27.14 5.34
N LYS A 471 -11.27 28.17 5.41
CA LYS A 471 -12.70 28.05 5.76
C LYS A 471 -13.45 27.15 4.79
N HIS A 472 -13.17 27.26 3.49
CA HIS A 472 -13.75 26.39 2.47
C HIS A 472 -13.32 24.92 2.62
N ILE A 473 -12.07 24.65 3.02
CA ILE A 473 -11.63 23.28 3.35
C ILE A 473 -12.44 22.72 4.53
N ILE A 474 -12.63 23.51 5.59
CA ILE A 474 -13.44 23.07 6.73
C ILE A 474 -14.89 22.87 6.34
N ALA A 475 -15.49 23.77 5.56
CA ALA A 475 -16.84 23.65 5.06
C ALA A 475 -17.04 22.35 4.24
N LYS A 476 -16.08 22.01 3.38
CA LYS A 476 -16.05 20.72 2.67
C LYS A 476 -15.96 19.53 3.64
N GLY A 477 -15.22 19.66 4.73
CA GLY A 477 -15.14 18.66 5.79
C GLY A 477 -16.48 18.45 6.50
N ILE A 478 -17.15 19.53 6.89
CA ILE A 478 -18.49 19.51 7.49
C ILE A 478 -19.49 18.84 6.54
N LEU A 479 -19.48 19.22 5.26
CA LEU A 479 -20.31 18.60 4.24
C LEU A 479 -20.05 17.08 4.13
N PHE A 480 -18.79 16.66 4.14
CA PHE A 480 -18.43 15.26 4.09
C PHE A 480 -18.90 14.48 5.33
N ASP A 481 -18.78 15.06 6.52
CA ASP A 481 -19.21 14.43 7.78
C ASP A 481 -20.75 14.35 7.88
N THR A 482 -21.46 15.34 7.32
CA THR A 482 -22.93 15.27 7.12
C THR A 482 -23.29 14.12 6.20
N ILE A 483 -22.62 13.98 5.04
CA ILE A 483 -22.81 12.85 4.13
C ILE A 483 -22.52 11.52 4.83
N ASP A 484 -21.40 11.39 5.57
CA ASP A 484 -21.05 10.17 6.31
C ASP A 484 -22.15 9.79 7.30
N SER A 485 -22.72 10.77 8.00
CA SER A 485 -23.80 10.56 8.97
C SER A 485 -25.08 10.04 8.29
N ILE A 486 -25.46 10.64 7.15
CA ILE A 486 -26.61 10.20 6.35
C ILE A 486 -26.39 8.76 5.86
N VAL A 487 -25.26 8.46 5.23
CA VAL A 487 -24.95 7.13 4.70
C VAL A 487 -24.88 6.09 5.82
N LYS A 488 -24.28 6.43 6.97
CA LYS A 488 -24.21 5.55 8.16
C LYS A 488 -25.62 5.18 8.66
N SER A 489 -26.57 6.11 8.64
CA SER A 489 -27.95 5.85 9.06
C SER A 489 -28.65 4.77 8.22
N LYS A 490 -28.26 4.62 6.94
CA LYS A 490 -28.84 3.64 6.00
C LYS A 490 -28.27 2.22 6.15
N LYS A 491 -27.28 2.00 7.03
CA LYS A 491 -26.67 0.68 7.34
C LYS A 491 -26.14 -0.10 6.12
N LEU A 492 -25.57 0.60 5.15
CA LEU A 492 -25.13 0.08 3.84
C LEU A 492 -23.85 -0.80 3.86
N GLY A 493 -23.45 -1.35 5.01
CA GLY A 493 -22.30 -2.24 5.14
C GLY A 493 -20.94 -1.62 4.80
N GLY A 494 -20.03 -2.43 4.22
CA GLY A 494 -18.61 -2.09 3.99
C GLY A 494 -18.32 -1.03 2.91
N TYR A 495 -19.33 -0.53 2.20
CA TYR A 495 -19.16 0.40 1.07
C TYR A 495 -19.38 1.87 1.44
N LYS A 496 -19.51 2.19 2.73
CA LYS A 496 -19.75 3.55 3.25
C LYS A 496 -18.74 4.56 2.71
N ALA A 497 -17.45 4.24 2.77
CA ALA A 497 -16.39 5.16 2.34
C ALA A 497 -16.50 5.52 0.85
N ASN A 498 -16.87 4.55 0.00
CA ASN A 498 -17.09 4.76 -1.43
C ASN A 498 -18.33 5.64 -1.66
N MET A 499 -19.43 5.37 -0.97
CA MET A 499 -20.66 6.18 -1.06
C MET A 499 -20.40 7.66 -0.74
N ASN A 500 -19.70 7.95 0.36
CA ASN A 500 -19.49 9.33 0.80
C ASN A 500 -18.77 10.19 -0.24
N THR A 501 -17.66 9.67 -0.78
CA THR A 501 -16.86 10.43 -1.76
C THR A 501 -17.61 10.62 -3.07
N TYR A 502 -18.36 9.61 -3.52
CA TYR A 502 -19.20 9.72 -4.73
C TYR A 502 -20.35 10.71 -4.53
N LEU A 503 -21.05 10.70 -3.39
CA LEU A 503 -22.10 11.67 -3.09
C LEU A 503 -21.57 13.11 -3.04
N MET A 504 -20.42 13.33 -2.40
CA MET A 504 -19.81 14.66 -2.39
C MET A 504 -19.41 15.13 -3.80
N ALA A 505 -18.91 14.22 -4.65
CA ALA A 505 -18.63 14.51 -6.05
C ALA A 505 -19.92 14.85 -6.85
N CYS A 506 -21.04 14.18 -6.56
CA CYS A 506 -22.35 14.52 -7.13
C CYS A 506 -22.79 15.94 -6.72
N VAL A 507 -22.66 16.29 -5.43
CA VAL A 507 -23.00 17.64 -4.93
C VAL A 507 -22.16 18.71 -5.64
N SER A 508 -20.86 18.47 -5.76
CA SER A 508 -19.94 19.34 -6.50
C SER A 508 -20.34 19.52 -7.97
N LEU A 509 -20.69 18.42 -8.65
CA LEU A 509 -21.14 18.48 -10.05
C LEU A 509 -22.45 19.25 -10.23
N LEU A 510 -23.47 18.96 -9.41
CA LEU A 510 -24.80 19.56 -9.52
C LEU A 510 -24.82 21.04 -9.12
N SER A 511 -23.86 21.46 -8.29
CA SER A 511 -23.66 22.87 -7.92
C SER A 511 -22.68 23.60 -8.85
N ASP A 512 -22.10 22.94 -9.86
CA ASP A 512 -21.01 23.49 -10.69
C ASP A 512 -19.85 24.04 -9.84
N LYS A 513 -19.55 23.38 -8.71
CA LYS A 513 -18.63 23.82 -7.64
C LYS A 513 -18.99 25.16 -6.99
N GLY A 514 -20.19 25.67 -7.20
CA GLY A 514 -20.66 26.96 -6.72
C GLY A 514 -21.47 26.91 -5.42
N LEU A 515 -21.57 25.78 -4.72
CA LEU A 515 -22.28 25.69 -3.43
C LEU A 515 -21.73 26.70 -2.43
N ASP A 516 -22.59 27.34 -1.64
CA ASP A 516 -22.17 28.31 -0.61
C ASP A 516 -21.44 27.64 0.57
N LEU A 517 -20.13 27.46 0.41
CA LEU A 517 -19.24 26.97 1.46
C LEU A 517 -19.05 27.99 2.60
N THR A 518 -19.31 29.28 2.35
CA THR A 518 -19.22 30.31 3.40
C THR A 518 -20.35 30.12 4.41
N TYR A 519 -21.58 29.90 3.93
CA TYR A 519 -22.70 29.55 4.80
C TYR A 519 -22.38 28.35 5.70
N ILE A 520 -21.81 27.29 5.12
CA ILE A 520 -21.51 26.05 5.87
C ILE A 520 -20.47 26.32 6.97
N TRP A 521 -19.45 27.13 6.68
CA TRP A 521 -18.48 27.54 7.69
C TRP A 521 -19.12 28.45 8.76
N GLU A 522 -19.91 29.44 8.38
CA GLU A 522 -20.47 30.40 9.33
C GLU A 522 -21.48 29.76 10.30
N ASN A 523 -22.26 28.79 9.81
CA ASN A 523 -23.29 28.12 10.60
C ASN A 523 -22.82 26.77 11.16
N GLN A 524 -21.64 26.30 10.76
CA GLN A 524 -21.08 24.98 11.09
C GLN A 524 -22.04 23.82 10.77
N MET A 525 -22.88 23.99 9.74
CA MET A 525 -23.88 23.02 9.32
C MET A 525 -24.22 23.18 7.85
N VAL A 526 -24.75 22.11 7.25
CA VAL A 526 -25.21 22.10 5.86
C VAL A 526 -26.68 22.50 5.81
N GLN A 527 -27.06 23.28 4.79
CA GLN A 527 -28.46 23.66 4.51
C GLN A 527 -29.35 22.43 4.34
N GLN A 528 -30.60 22.50 4.79
CA GLN A 528 -31.54 21.36 4.74
C GLN A 528 -31.82 20.93 3.30
N GLU A 529 -31.94 21.87 2.37
CA GLU A 529 -32.18 21.62 0.95
C GLU A 529 -31.03 20.82 0.31
N VAL A 530 -29.79 21.03 0.78
CA VAL A 530 -28.63 20.26 0.34
C VAL A 530 -28.68 18.85 0.90
N ILE A 531 -29.10 18.69 2.16
CA ILE A 531 -29.30 17.38 2.80
C ILE A 531 -30.36 16.58 2.05
N ASP A 532 -31.51 17.19 1.75
CA ASP A 532 -32.62 16.56 1.04
C ASP A 532 -32.16 16.06 -0.35
N LYS A 533 -31.38 16.88 -1.06
CA LYS A 533 -30.81 16.47 -2.35
C LYS A 533 -29.82 15.31 -2.22
N ILE A 534 -28.99 15.28 -1.17
CA ILE A 534 -28.09 14.15 -0.91
C ILE A 534 -28.89 12.87 -0.66
N GLU A 535 -29.99 12.94 0.09
CA GLU A 535 -30.87 11.79 0.33
C GLU A 535 -31.56 11.30 -0.95
N GLU A 536 -31.98 12.21 -1.84
CA GLU A 536 -32.54 11.90 -3.15
C GLU A 536 -31.52 11.15 -4.05
N LEU A 537 -30.25 11.55 -4.02
CA LEU A 537 -29.19 10.96 -4.83
C LEU A 537 -28.74 9.58 -4.32
N LEU A 538 -28.92 9.30 -3.03
CA LEU A 538 -28.37 8.14 -2.35
C LEU A 538 -28.75 6.80 -3.00
N PRO A 539 -30.05 6.50 -3.30
CA PRO A 539 -30.43 5.23 -3.93
C PRO A 539 -29.78 5.04 -5.32
N MET A 540 -29.64 6.12 -6.08
CA MET A 540 -29.07 6.09 -7.42
C MET A 540 -27.56 5.79 -7.37
N VAL A 541 -26.82 6.47 -6.48
CA VAL A 541 -25.38 6.23 -6.29
C VAL A 541 -25.14 4.81 -5.76
N TRP A 542 -25.97 4.34 -4.82
CA TRP A 542 -25.90 2.98 -4.29
C TRP A 542 -26.05 1.93 -5.39
N ASN A 543 -27.10 2.06 -6.22
CA ASN A 543 -27.34 1.15 -7.34
C ASN A 543 -26.22 1.20 -8.38
N HIS A 544 -25.63 2.38 -8.61
CA HIS A 544 -24.50 2.54 -9.52
C HIS A 544 -23.23 1.83 -9.04
N LEU A 545 -22.93 1.89 -7.74
CA LEU A 545 -21.72 1.28 -7.18
C LEU A 545 -21.86 -0.22 -6.97
N THR A 546 -23.04 -0.70 -6.57
CA THR A 546 -23.26 -2.11 -6.20
C THR A 546 -23.80 -2.98 -7.34
N GLY A 547 -24.31 -2.38 -8.41
CA GLY A 547 -24.86 -3.11 -9.55
C GLY A 547 -26.19 -3.83 -9.27
N ALA A 548 -26.87 -3.51 -8.16
CA ALA A 548 -28.03 -4.23 -7.63
C ALA A 548 -29.21 -4.46 -8.60
N ASN A 549 -29.30 -3.72 -9.72
CA ASN A 549 -30.37 -3.84 -10.72
C ASN A 549 -29.89 -4.31 -12.11
N SER A 550 -28.67 -4.83 -12.25
CA SER A 550 -28.15 -5.28 -13.55
C SER A 550 -28.41 -6.77 -13.75
N ALA A 551 -29.27 -7.13 -14.71
CA ALA A 551 -29.58 -8.51 -15.07
C ALA A 551 -28.41 -9.31 -15.69
N SER A 552 -27.23 -8.69 -15.83
CA SER A 552 -25.96 -9.32 -16.16
C SER A 552 -25.07 -9.33 -14.91
N SER A 553 -25.20 -10.37 -14.10
CA SER A 553 -24.40 -10.59 -12.89
C SER A 553 -22.96 -10.97 -13.24
N GLN A 554 -22.16 -10.01 -13.72
CA GLN A 554 -20.78 -9.90 -13.26
C GLN A 554 -20.84 -9.02 -12.03
N SER A 555 -20.76 -9.63 -10.84
CA SER A 555 -20.57 -8.93 -9.58
C SER A 555 -19.22 -8.23 -9.61
N SER A 556 -19.13 -7.08 -10.28
CA SER A 556 -17.93 -6.25 -10.25
C SER A 556 -17.67 -5.88 -8.80
N ASN A 557 -16.55 -6.37 -8.25
CA ASN A 557 -16.08 -6.06 -6.91
C ASN A 557 -16.14 -4.53 -6.71
N VAL A 558 -17.06 -4.05 -5.86
CA VAL A 558 -17.33 -2.62 -5.62
C VAL A 558 -16.05 -1.88 -5.23
N GLY A 559 -15.16 -2.56 -4.50
CA GLY A 559 -13.86 -2.05 -4.10
C GLY A 559 -12.95 -1.73 -5.29
N GLU A 560 -12.95 -2.56 -6.34
CA GLU A 560 -12.17 -2.31 -7.56
C GLU A 560 -12.89 -1.41 -8.55
N TRP A 561 -14.21 -1.54 -8.67
CA TRP A 561 -15.01 -0.71 -9.59
C TRP A 561 -14.95 0.76 -9.23
N SER A 562 -15.12 1.10 -7.94
CA SER A 562 -15.11 2.49 -7.47
C SER A 562 -13.76 3.20 -7.61
N LYS A 563 -12.64 2.47 -7.77
CA LYS A 563 -11.28 2.99 -7.98
C LYS A 563 -10.99 3.43 -9.43
N LYS A 564 -11.94 3.17 -10.35
CA LYS A 564 -11.80 3.42 -11.78
C LYS A 564 -12.44 4.76 -12.19
N PRO A 565 -11.73 5.63 -12.95
CA PRO A 565 -12.34 6.86 -13.49
C PRO A 565 -13.62 6.62 -14.30
N GLU A 566 -13.71 5.45 -14.95
CA GLU A 566 -14.86 5.01 -15.73
C GLU A 566 -16.14 4.90 -14.88
N CYS A 567 -16.02 4.54 -13.60
CA CYS A 567 -17.14 4.48 -12.67
C CYS A 567 -17.75 5.88 -12.50
N TRP A 568 -16.93 6.86 -12.15
CA TRP A 568 -17.37 8.25 -12.04
C TRP A 568 -17.93 8.80 -13.36
N ASN A 569 -17.26 8.56 -14.49
CA ASN A 569 -17.72 9.06 -15.79
C ASN A 569 -19.11 8.53 -16.16
N ARG A 570 -19.41 7.26 -15.84
CA ARG A 570 -20.75 6.68 -16.06
C ARG A 570 -21.79 7.27 -15.13
N LEU A 571 -21.45 7.51 -13.86
CA LEU A 571 -22.36 8.16 -12.92
C LEU A 571 -22.68 9.60 -13.35
N LYS A 572 -21.66 10.34 -13.80
CA LYS A 572 -21.79 11.70 -14.30
C LYS A 572 -22.80 11.83 -15.44
N LEU A 573 -22.87 10.84 -16.33
CA LEU A 573 -23.88 10.81 -17.40
C LEU A 573 -25.30 10.67 -16.85
N LYS A 574 -25.52 9.80 -15.86
CA LYS A 574 -26.83 9.62 -15.19
C LYS A 574 -27.27 10.89 -14.46
N LEU A 575 -26.33 11.62 -13.87
CA LEU A 575 -26.58 12.89 -13.17
C LEU A 575 -27.01 14.01 -14.13
N GLY A 576 -26.81 13.87 -15.45
CA GLY A 576 -27.26 14.86 -16.42
C GLY A 576 -28.78 15.05 -16.47
N GLU A 577 -29.54 14.07 -15.98
CA GLU A 577 -31.00 14.08 -15.91
C GLU A 577 -31.55 14.66 -14.60
N TYR A 578 -30.68 14.95 -13.62
CA TYR A 578 -31.07 15.49 -12.32
C TYR A 578 -31.13 17.02 -12.34
N GLU A 579 -32.10 17.57 -11.61
CA GLU A 579 -32.19 19.01 -11.38
C GLU A 579 -30.96 19.51 -10.61
N LYS A 580 -30.41 20.64 -11.09
CA LYS A 580 -29.33 21.35 -10.41
C LYS A 580 -29.84 21.99 -9.12
N PHE A 581 -28.92 22.31 -8.22
CA PHE A 581 -29.26 23.11 -7.04
C PHE A 581 -29.78 24.50 -7.46
N GLY A 582 -30.72 25.02 -6.68
CA GLY A 582 -31.25 26.37 -6.86
C GLY A 582 -30.19 27.45 -6.62
N SER A 583 -30.38 28.61 -7.26
CA SER A 583 -29.44 29.74 -7.19
C SER A 583 -29.23 30.27 -5.77
N GLU A 584 -30.21 30.09 -4.89
CA GLU A 584 -30.20 30.50 -3.48
C GLU A 584 -29.21 29.70 -2.61
N LEU A 585 -28.80 28.52 -3.07
CA LEU A 585 -27.79 27.68 -2.39
C LEU A 585 -26.37 27.93 -2.93
N MET A 586 -26.24 28.78 -3.96
CA MET A 586 -24.96 29.09 -4.58
C MET A 586 -24.29 30.25 -3.85
N GLN A 587 -22.97 30.20 -3.77
CA GLN A 587 -22.17 31.28 -3.21
C GLN A 587 -22.41 32.56 -4.03
N SER A 588 -22.82 33.62 -3.34
CA SER A 588 -22.86 34.96 -3.93
C SER A 588 -21.45 35.39 -4.34
N GLU A 589 -21.33 36.21 -5.39
CA GLU A 589 -20.02 36.71 -5.81
C GLU A 589 -19.31 37.41 -4.64
N THR A 590 -18.05 37.02 -4.42
CA THR A 590 -17.14 37.63 -3.45
C THR A 590 -15.95 38.23 -4.20
N ASN A 591 -15.28 39.19 -3.56
CA ASN A 591 -14.00 39.73 -4.04
C ASN A 591 -12.93 38.62 -4.07
N GLU A 592 -11.80 38.86 -4.75
CA GLU A 592 -10.68 37.88 -4.85
C GLU A 592 -10.12 37.46 -3.47
N ASP A 593 -10.38 38.24 -2.41
CA ASP A 593 -10.02 37.95 -1.01
C ASP A 593 -11.11 37.21 -0.21
N GLY A 594 -12.26 36.91 -0.83
CA GLY A 594 -13.40 36.23 -0.21
C GLY A 594 -14.35 37.15 0.56
N SER A 595 -14.17 38.47 0.53
CA SER A 595 -15.12 39.43 1.12
C SER A 595 -16.36 39.64 0.23
N TYR A 596 -17.52 39.93 0.84
CA TYR A 596 -18.74 40.24 0.10
C TYR A 596 -18.57 41.48 -0.77
N LEU A 597 -19.17 41.47 -1.98
CA LEU A 597 -19.24 42.64 -2.83
C LEU A 597 -20.03 43.76 -2.14
N ASN A 598 -19.46 44.96 -2.07
CA ASN A 598 -20.16 46.12 -1.53
C ASN A 598 -21.25 46.63 -2.51
N GLU A 599 -22.13 47.50 -2.02
CA GLU A 599 -23.27 48.02 -2.79
C GLU A 599 -22.84 48.67 -4.12
N ALA A 600 -21.72 49.40 -4.14
CA ALA A 600 -21.19 50.01 -5.36
C ALA A 600 -20.71 48.97 -6.38
N GLN A 601 -20.09 47.87 -5.93
CA GLN A 601 -19.66 46.78 -6.79
C GLN A 601 -20.84 46.00 -7.34
N GLN A 602 -21.88 45.75 -6.53
CA GLN A 602 -23.11 45.10 -6.97
C GLN A 602 -23.87 45.96 -7.99
N ASN A 603 -23.94 47.27 -7.77
CA ASN A 603 -24.55 48.20 -8.72
C ASN A 603 -23.82 48.19 -10.06
N ARG A 604 -22.49 48.07 -10.06
CA ARG A 604 -21.69 47.99 -11.29
C ARG A 604 -21.96 46.71 -12.10
N ILE A 605 -22.28 45.60 -11.43
CA ILE A 605 -22.75 44.38 -12.11
C ILE A 605 -24.13 44.62 -12.73
N LYS A 606 -25.07 45.20 -11.97
CA LYS A 606 -26.42 45.54 -12.47
C LYS A 606 -26.39 46.50 -13.66
N GLU A 607 -25.51 47.50 -13.64
CA GLU A 607 -25.29 48.43 -14.77
C GLU A 607 -24.86 47.67 -16.03
N ALA A 608 -23.90 46.76 -15.92
CA ALA A 608 -23.49 45.93 -17.05
C ALA A 608 -24.63 45.03 -17.55
N GLU A 609 -25.45 44.50 -16.64
CA GLU A 609 -26.61 43.67 -16.97
C GLU A 609 -27.75 44.44 -17.64
N ALA A 610 -27.92 45.73 -17.34
CA ALA A 610 -28.95 46.57 -17.95
C ALA A 610 -28.75 46.74 -19.46
N ILE A 611 -27.54 46.51 -19.98
CA ILE A 611 -27.21 46.59 -21.40
C ILE A 611 -27.78 45.36 -22.13
N ASP A 612 -28.67 45.63 -23.08
CA ASP A 612 -29.38 44.59 -23.83
C ASP A 612 -28.49 43.92 -24.89
N SER A 613 -28.93 42.76 -25.39
CA SER A 613 -28.16 42.00 -26.37
C SER A 613 -27.99 42.71 -27.71
N ASN A 614 -28.96 43.53 -28.13
CA ASN A 614 -28.89 44.23 -29.41
C ASN A 614 -27.86 45.35 -29.37
N TYR A 615 -27.76 46.08 -28.25
CA TYR A 615 -26.70 47.05 -28.03
C TYR A 615 -25.31 46.41 -28.19
N TRP A 616 -25.08 45.24 -27.57
CA TRP A 616 -23.80 44.53 -27.70
C TRP A 616 -23.48 44.07 -29.12
N PHE A 617 -24.47 43.55 -29.85
CA PHE A 617 -24.29 43.17 -31.25
C PHE A 617 -24.07 44.38 -32.15
N GLY A 618 -24.78 45.47 -31.90
CA GLY A 618 -24.61 46.76 -32.57
C GLY A 618 -23.20 47.32 -32.36
N LEU A 619 -22.74 47.36 -31.11
CA LEU A 619 -21.39 47.81 -30.74
C LEU A 619 -20.32 46.95 -31.43
N ALA A 620 -20.44 45.62 -31.36
CA ALA A 620 -19.48 44.72 -31.97
C ALA A 620 -19.40 44.91 -33.50
N ASN A 621 -20.54 45.10 -34.16
CA ASN A 621 -20.59 45.30 -35.62
C ASN A 621 -20.09 46.70 -36.02
N TRP A 622 -20.48 47.73 -35.28
CA TRP A 622 -19.99 49.10 -35.46
C TRP A 622 -18.47 49.17 -35.32
N ALA A 623 -17.92 48.63 -34.23
CA ALA A 623 -16.48 48.59 -33.97
C ALA A 623 -15.74 47.81 -35.06
N LYS A 624 -16.33 46.70 -35.55
CA LYS A 624 -15.76 45.92 -36.66
C LYS A 624 -15.76 46.70 -37.97
N SER A 625 -16.85 47.37 -38.32
CA SER A 625 -17.01 48.08 -39.59
C SER A 625 -16.12 49.32 -39.73
N ARG A 626 -15.73 49.92 -38.60
CA ARG A 626 -14.89 51.14 -38.53
C ARG A 626 -13.45 50.87 -38.09
N ASP A 627 -13.10 49.60 -37.90
CA ASP A 627 -11.84 49.13 -37.31
C ASP A 627 -11.44 49.83 -36.00
N LEU A 628 -12.45 50.06 -35.16
CA LEU A 628 -12.31 50.61 -33.82
C LEU A 628 -12.30 49.46 -32.80
N LEU A 629 -11.73 49.73 -31.61
CA LEU A 629 -11.48 48.74 -30.55
C LEU A 629 -10.51 47.61 -30.95
N SER A 630 -9.85 47.04 -29.94
CA SER A 630 -8.96 45.89 -30.16
C SER A 630 -9.75 44.65 -30.61
N PRO A 631 -9.11 43.69 -31.29
CA PRO A 631 -9.76 42.43 -31.66
C PRO A 631 -10.33 41.67 -30.45
N LEU A 632 -9.68 41.77 -29.29
CA LEU A 632 -10.14 41.16 -28.04
C LEU A 632 -11.42 41.81 -27.51
N GLU A 633 -11.49 43.14 -27.53
CA GLU A 633 -12.68 43.92 -27.12
C GLU A 633 -13.86 43.65 -28.08
N ARG A 634 -13.62 43.60 -29.40
CA ARG A 634 -14.65 43.26 -30.41
C ARG A 634 -15.23 41.85 -30.19
N LYS A 635 -14.36 40.87 -29.92
CA LYS A 635 -14.77 39.49 -29.61
C LYS A 635 -15.52 39.42 -28.29
N ALA A 636 -15.08 40.14 -27.27
CA ALA A 636 -15.73 40.21 -25.96
C ALA A 636 -17.15 40.81 -26.08
N ALA A 637 -17.31 41.93 -26.80
CA ALA A 637 -18.61 42.54 -27.06
C ALA A 637 -19.61 41.57 -27.72
N PHE A 638 -19.16 40.84 -28.76
CA PHE A 638 -20.01 39.82 -29.41
C PHE A 638 -20.39 38.66 -28.45
N ASN A 639 -19.45 38.23 -27.60
CA ASN A 639 -19.71 37.21 -26.60
C ASN A 639 -20.69 37.70 -25.53
N PHE A 640 -20.60 38.96 -25.10
CA PHE A 640 -21.56 39.56 -24.18
C PHE A 640 -22.96 39.65 -24.81
N GLY A 641 -23.07 40.03 -26.09
CA GLY A 641 -24.35 39.98 -26.82
C GLY A 641 -24.96 38.57 -26.86
N THR A 642 -24.14 37.56 -27.15
CA THR A 642 -24.57 36.14 -27.16
C THR A 642 -24.95 35.63 -25.76
N MET A 643 -24.29 36.14 -24.72
CA MET A 643 -24.60 35.82 -23.33
C MET A 643 -25.94 36.43 -22.92
N ARG A 644 -26.14 37.73 -23.19
CA ARG A 644 -27.37 38.45 -22.84
C ARG A 644 -28.58 37.94 -23.64
N SER A 645 -28.41 37.55 -24.91
CA SER A 645 -29.51 36.95 -25.69
C SER A 645 -30.00 35.60 -25.15
N ARG A 646 -29.21 34.96 -24.28
CA ARG A 646 -29.55 33.73 -23.56
C ARG A 646 -29.96 33.98 -22.11
N ASN A 647 -30.27 35.22 -21.73
CA ASN A 647 -30.59 35.65 -20.37
C ASN A 647 -29.55 35.24 -19.31
N ARG A 648 -28.26 35.23 -19.69
CA ARG A 648 -27.18 34.93 -18.75
C ARG A 648 -26.63 36.21 -18.11
N ALA A 649 -26.46 36.16 -16.79
CA ALA A 649 -25.83 37.20 -15.97
C ALA A 649 -24.30 37.26 -16.18
N PHE A 650 -23.69 38.39 -15.81
CA PHE A 650 -22.25 38.46 -15.65
C PHE A 650 -21.84 37.59 -14.45
N LYS A 651 -20.79 36.77 -14.61
CA LYS A 651 -20.37 35.77 -13.60
C LYS A 651 -19.34 36.28 -12.59
N THR A 652 -18.73 37.44 -12.86
CA THR A 652 -17.77 38.08 -11.98
C THR A 652 -17.83 39.60 -12.12
N LEU A 653 -17.57 40.34 -11.04
CA LEU A 653 -17.32 41.79 -11.06
C LEU A 653 -16.29 42.20 -12.13
N LYS A 654 -15.22 41.42 -12.30
CA LYS A 654 -14.16 41.69 -13.28
C LYS A 654 -14.69 41.63 -14.72
N GLN A 655 -15.58 40.69 -15.01
CA GLN A 655 -16.25 40.57 -16.29
C GLN A 655 -17.20 41.75 -16.54
N ALA A 656 -17.97 42.16 -15.52
CA ALA A 656 -18.86 43.32 -15.60
C ALA A 656 -18.10 44.64 -15.80
N GLN A 657 -17.01 44.85 -15.06
CA GLN A 657 -16.13 46.02 -15.22
C GLN A 657 -15.48 46.07 -16.60
N PHE A 658 -15.05 44.92 -17.13
CA PHE A 658 -14.50 44.85 -18.48
C PHE A 658 -15.55 45.19 -19.54
N ALA A 659 -16.79 44.72 -19.35
CA ALA A 659 -17.91 45.07 -20.23
C ALA A 659 -18.19 46.58 -20.21
N LEU A 660 -18.37 47.19 -19.03
CA LEU A 660 -18.61 48.63 -18.91
C LEU A 660 -17.48 49.46 -19.51
N LYS A 661 -16.22 49.03 -19.35
CA LYS A 661 -15.06 49.70 -19.96
C LYS A 661 -15.09 49.67 -21.49
N ILE A 662 -15.61 48.59 -22.10
CA ILE A 662 -15.80 48.51 -23.56
C ILE A 662 -16.87 49.50 -24.01
N VAL A 663 -17.94 49.64 -23.23
CA VAL A 663 -19.07 50.55 -23.51
C VAL A 663 -18.62 52.00 -23.44
N GLU A 664 -18.00 52.41 -22.32
CA GLU A 664 -17.44 53.77 -22.15
C GLU A 664 -16.50 54.13 -23.31
N LYS A 665 -15.57 53.22 -23.65
CA LYS A 665 -14.64 53.43 -24.75
C LYS A 665 -15.33 53.51 -26.11
N ALA A 666 -16.41 52.76 -26.33
CA ALA A 666 -17.18 52.84 -27.57
C ALA A 666 -17.93 54.17 -27.68
N GLU A 667 -18.51 54.66 -26.58
CA GLU A 667 -19.21 55.95 -26.51
C GLU A 667 -18.26 57.13 -26.72
N GLU A 668 -17.07 57.11 -26.10
CA GLU A 668 -16.00 58.09 -26.34
C GLU A 668 -15.57 58.14 -27.82
N LEU A 669 -15.61 56.99 -28.50
CA LEU A 669 -15.31 56.84 -29.92
C LEU A 669 -16.53 57.11 -30.83
N GLY A 670 -17.67 57.51 -30.27
CA GLY A 670 -18.84 57.98 -31.00
C GLY A 670 -19.91 56.92 -31.31
N TYR A 671 -19.97 55.83 -30.55
CA TYR A 671 -21.11 54.90 -30.58
C TYR A 671 -22.27 55.45 -29.74
N GLN A 672 -23.51 55.42 -30.25
CA GLN A 672 -24.68 56.00 -29.58
C GLN A 672 -25.82 54.99 -29.30
N GLY A 673 -25.54 53.68 -29.43
CA GLY A 673 -26.53 52.62 -29.27
C GLY A 673 -27.18 52.19 -30.56
#